data_AF-A0A086ZN12-F1
#
_entry.id   AF-A0A086ZN12-F1
#
_cell.length_a   1.000
_cell.length_b   1.000
_cell.length_c   1.000
_cell.angle_alpha   90.00
_cell.angle_beta   90.00
_cell.angle_gamma   90.00
#
_symmetry.space_group_name_H-M   'P 1'
#
loop_
_entity.id
_entity.type
_entity.pdbx_description
1 polymer ?
#
loop_
_entity_poly.entity_id
_entity_poly.type
_entity_poly.pdbx_seq_one_letter_code
_entity_poly.pdbx_strand_id
1 'polypeptide(L)'
;MTGNAKVWRAPLAGLASVAMIATMGVTAFTASAATTTPKVTFVAANGTKTVQEGTEVKPEWLNPSKTEDSAVTATGWYTAAGIGNGTKVKPGTKVSSDVTYYEHYSADVWNVSFTGEGLDGVEEYKNDGNPFETEVAKGDKLAAWQVPTDHQGDSKLVDGWIATDETKTINPSEGDLADYARLNENNIVFKSKVEAAWTVTFDRTDFKGERWNQADADAPAAIDVKKGAKFSDYGTVPEFVNATGDRMVASWKATASDKTAFDPSAAVNASVVLHPASSSKFYTVTLHYADAAGADETVKSVKVVEGTTLAAPTAPTRSATSNFEFSFGGWYTSQSYADAAKYNFASQVTATYPKDLYAKWNISKVKVSFYPGYGENKPTEKWFANNDQFTVPEVPAREGFISNGYVNKTTGESASNGEGYLVRISGQTKFGFDAKDNDADTLLHYVTSDGDNNVNKTNRLYASYQVDWDAYEDHLAYVEGKVDVKSNNGWFTADSYKTYVNAYKTQYLPAKTKATENGINKAEYETLLKQLNALQSKLVEVADTTLFRVYNPNNGDHYFTDNYAEQSALVRIGWKAEGAPYKVVSKRERTVVINPGTPKADTDTVNANFGTPVWSAYNPNTGEHLLVFEAEANALVNAGWVKEAIKFYTVKGGTEKVLRVYNPNTNGPAHLYTKASEARGLAKLGWKIDNNAKPVFNLSK
;
A
#
# COMPACT_ATOMS: atom_id res chain seq x y z
N MET A 1 -37.75 46.20 1.76
CA MET A 1 -38.40 44.89 1.57
C MET A 1 -37.32 43.91 1.14
N THR A 2 -37.19 42.81 1.90
CA THR A 2 -36.50 41.52 1.61
C THR A 2 -35.10 41.59 0.98
N GLY A 3 -33.98 41.28 1.62
CA GLY A 3 -33.72 40.55 2.86
C GLY A 3 -32.52 39.64 2.61
N ASN A 4 -31.37 39.90 3.23
CA ASN A 4 -30.30 38.89 3.33
C ASN A 4 -29.56 39.06 4.66
N ALA A 5 -29.87 38.15 5.59
CA ALA A 5 -29.18 37.88 6.84
C ALA A 5 -28.66 36.43 6.68
N LYS A 6 -27.47 36.02 7.10
CA LYS A 6 -26.91 36.04 8.45
C LYS A 6 -25.44 35.64 8.34
N VAL A 7 -24.57 36.39 9.00
CA VAL A 7 -23.26 35.92 9.46
C VAL A 7 -23.49 35.16 10.76
N TRP A 8 -23.11 33.88 10.83
CA TRP A 8 -23.00 33.14 12.09
C TRP A 8 -21.67 32.39 12.15
N ARG A 9 -21.11 32.45 13.35
CA ARG A 9 -19.75 32.12 13.77
C ARG A 9 -19.61 30.60 14.00
N ALA A 10 -18.45 30.04 13.66
CA ALA A 10 -17.95 28.81 14.28
C ALA A 10 -16.82 29.19 15.26
N PRO A 11 -16.71 28.57 16.45
CA PRO A 11 -15.77 29.00 17.47
C PRO A 11 -14.35 28.45 17.22
N LEU A 12 -13.36 29.34 17.36
CA LEU A 12 -11.98 28.99 17.69
C LEU A 12 -11.92 28.49 19.15
N ALA A 13 -11.40 27.28 19.35
CA ALA A 13 -10.71 26.87 20.57
C ALA A 13 -9.77 25.71 20.23
N GLY A 14 -8.50 25.80 20.65
CA GLY A 14 -7.57 24.66 20.63
C GLY A 14 -6.32 24.79 19.74
N LEU A 15 -5.63 25.93 19.77
CA LEU A 15 -4.20 25.98 19.42
C LEU A 15 -3.38 25.45 20.61
N ALA A 16 -2.75 24.29 20.45
CA ALA A 16 -1.60 23.76 21.19
C ALA A 16 -1.26 22.40 20.54
N SER A 17 -0.07 22.07 20.04
CA SER A 17 1.25 22.69 20.05
C SER A 17 2.02 22.14 18.86
N VAL A 18 2.69 23.02 18.11
CA VAL A 18 3.77 22.65 17.19
C VAL A 18 5.02 22.44 18.05
N ALA A 19 5.39 21.19 18.30
CA ALA A 19 6.73 20.78 18.72
C ALA A 19 6.85 19.25 18.61
N MET A 20 7.49 18.78 17.54
CA MET A 20 8.50 17.70 17.54
C MET A 20 8.81 17.31 16.09
N ILE A 21 9.70 18.09 15.49
CA ILE A 21 10.63 17.63 14.44
C ILE A 21 11.89 17.13 15.18
N ALA A 22 12.50 16.06 14.65
CA ALA A 22 13.62 15.24 15.17
C ALA A 22 13.15 14.13 16.15
N THR A 23 13.17 12.85 15.79
CA THR A 23 14.36 12.10 15.38
C THR A 23 13.93 10.89 14.54
N MET A 24 14.12 10.93 13.21
CA MET A 24 14.07 9.71 12.40
C MET A 24 15.39 8.97 12.61
N GLY A 25 15.35 7.96 13.48
CA GLY A 25 16.41 6.99 13.61
C GLY A 25 16.49 6.16 12.33
N VAL A 26 17.66 6.21 11.70
CA VAL A 26 18.13 5.26 10.70
C VAL A 26 18.00 3.85 11.27
N THR A 27 17.25 2.97 10.63
CA THR A 27 17.42 1.52 10.78
C THR A 27 17.81 0.92 9.44
N ALA A 28 18.95 0.24 9.48
CA ALA A 28 19.56 -0.44 8.36
C ALA A 28 18.67 -1.59 7.85
N PHE A 29 18.72 -1.80 6.54
CA PHE A 29 18.16 -2.95 5.85
C PHE A 29 18.75 -4.28 6.34
N THR A 30 17.90 -5.27 6.58
CA THR A 30 18.23 -6.69 6.30
C THR A 30 17.02 -7.40 5.71
N ALA A 31 17.29 -8.34 4.80
CA ALA A 31 16.37 -9.01 3.89
C ALA A 31 15.25 -9.83 4.56
N SER A 32 14.08 -9.92 3.90
CA SER A 32 12.97 -10.80 4.28
C SER A 32 13.27 -12.24 3.91
N ALA A 33 13.57 -13.07 4.90
CA ALA A 33 13.54 -14.52 4.79
C ALA A 33 12.09 -15.04 4.88
N ALA A 34 11.86 -16.27 4.43
CA ALA A 34 10.59 -16.99 4.54
C ALA A 34 9.99 -16.91 5.95
N THR A 35 8.66 -16.98 6.07
CA THR A 35 7.94 -17.07 7.36
C THR A 35 8.44 -18.28 8.13
N THR A 36 9.38 -18.01 9.02
CA THR A 36 9.98 -18.97 9.91
C THR A 36 9.19 -18.91 11.20
N THR A 37 8.88 -20.08 11.76
CA THR A 37 8.38 -20.18 13.13
C THR A 37 9.23 -19.27 14.03
N PRO A 38 8.63 -18.40 14.86
CA PRO A 38 9.39 -17.42 15.64
C PRO A 38 10.54 -18.08 16.40
N LYS A 39 11.72 -17.50 16.26
CA LYS A 39 12.92 -17.98 16.94
C LYS A 39 13.03 -17.35 18.31
N VAL A 40 12.95 -18.18 19.33
CA VAL A 40 13.23 -17.81 20.71
C VAL A 40 14.69 -18.13 20.99
N THR A 41 15.51 -17.09 21.05
CA THR A 41 16.95 -17.22 21.33
C THR A 41 17.20 -17.05 22.83
N PHE A 42 17.85 -18.02 23.45
CA PHE A 42 18.27 -17.98 24.85
C PHE A 42 19.78 -17.78 24.89
N VAL A 43 20.24 -16.70 25.51
CA VAL A 43 21.66 -16.36 25.68
C VAL A 43 22.08 -16.68 27.12
N ALA A 44 22.78 -17.80 27.28
CA ALA A 44 23.31 -18.24 28.56
C ALA A 44 24.45 -17.35 29.06
N ALA A 45 24.80 -17.51 30.34
CA ALA A 45 25.82 -16.72 31.04
C ALA A 45 27.19 -16.67 30.37
N ASN A 46 27.63 -17.80 29.83
CA ASN A 46 28.90 -17.94 29.12
C ASN A 46 28.84 -17.43 27.67
N GLY A 47 27.73 -16.77 27.28
CA GLY A 47 27.46 -16.29 25.93
C GLY A 47 26.93 -17.36 24.96
N THR A 48 26.75 -18.61 25.41
CA THR A 48 26.19 -19.68 24.58
C THR A 48 24.77 -19.34 24.19
N LYS A 49 24.44 -19.52 22.91
CA LYS A 49 23.09 -19.26 22.39
C LYS A 49 22.41 -20.57 22.03
N THR A 50 21.23 -20.81 22.59
CA THR A 50 20.32 -21.87 22.14
C THR A 50 19.12 -21.22 21.47
N VAL A 51 18.59 -21.86 20.43
CA VAL A 51 17.45 -21.35 19.66
C VAL A 51 16.36 -22.41 19.67
N GLN A 52 15.16 -21.99 20.08
CA GLN A 52 13.94 -22.78 19.98
C GLN A 52 13.02 -22.13 18.95
N GLU A 53 12.18 -22.93 18.31
CA GLU A 53 11.17 -22.44 17.35
C GLU A 53 9.78 -22.76 17.90
N GLY A 54 8.95 -21.72 18.07
CA GLY A 54 7.55 -21.88 18.45
C GLY A 54 6.84 -20.57 18.77
N THR A 55 5.52 -20.65 18.92
CA THR A 55 4.63 -19.50 19.19
C THR A 55 4.35 -19.30 20.68
N GLU A 56 4.99 -20.10 21.55
CA GLU A 56 4.79 -20.09 22.99
C GLU A 56 6.05 -20.60 23.70
N VAL A 57 6.48 -19.90 24.75
CA VAL A 57 7.63 -20.30 25.59
C VAL A 57 7.23 -21.47 26.46
N LYS A 58 7.75 -22.66 26.17
CA LYS A 58 7.46 -23.85 26.95
C LYS A 58 8.25 -23.90 28.27
N PRO A 59 7.68 -24.47 29.35
CA PRO A 59 8.39 -24.59 30.64
C PRO A 59 9.77 -25.25 30.51
N GLU A 60 9.89 -26.30 29.69
CA GLU A 60 11.15 -27.02 29.49
C GLU A 60 12.27 -26.20 28.83
N TRP A 61 11.93 -25.08 28.18
CA TRP A 61 12.90 -24.16 27.58
C TRP A 61 13.53 -23.20 28.59
N LEU A 62 12.86 -22.99 29.72
CA LEU A 62 13.27 -22.04 30.75
C LEU A 62 14.16 -22.68 31.83
N ASN A 63 14.59 -23.93 31.64
CA ASN A 63 15.54 -24.58 32.54
C ASN A 63 16.88 -23.81 32.50
N PRO A 64 17.36 -23.27 33.63
CA PRO A 64 18.63 -22.56 33.66
C PRO A 64 19.79 -23.52 33.40
N SER A 65 20.89 -22.98 32.89
CA SER A 65 22.14 -23.70 32.63
C SER A 65 22.73 -24.19 33.94
N LYS A 66 23.08 -25.49 34.02
CA LYS A 66 23.83 -26.01 35.16
C LYS A 66 25.26 -25.46 35.12
N THR A 67 25.64 -24.65 36.10
CA THR A 67 27.02 -24.17 36.25
C THR A 67 27.87 -25.25 36.93
N GLU A 68 29.12 -25.42 36.49
CA GLU A 68 30.10 -26.23 37.23
C GLU A 68 30.73 -25.46 38.42
N ASP A 69 30.51 -24.15 38.47
CA ASP A 69 30.94 -23.27 39.57
C ASP A 69 29.82 -23.15 40.62
N SER A 70 30.03 -23.81 41.76
CA SER A 70 29.11 -23.81 42.90
C SER A 70 28.95 -22.44 43.60
N ALA A 71 29.65 -21.39 43.16
CA ALA A 71 29.62 -20.07 43.79
C ALA A 71 28.64 -19.06 43.15
N VAL A 72 27.93 -19.42 42.05
CA VAL A 72 26.97 -18.54 41.36
C VAL A 72 25.65 -19.28 41.07
N THR A 73 24.53 -18.64 41.37
CA THR A 73 23.17 -19.17 41.17
C THR A 73 22.54 -18.55 39.93
N ALA A 74 22.03 -19.37 39.01
CA ALA A 74 21.22 -18.92 37.88
C ALA A 74 19.78 -18.68 38.35
N THR A 75 19.29 -17.44 38.26
CA THR A 75 17.98 -17.03 38.80
C THR A 75 16.86 -17.06 37.75
N GLY A 76 17.19 -17.46 36.52
CA GLY A 76 16.26 -17.70 35.42
C GLY A 76 16.54 -16.85 34.18
N TRP A 77 15.55 -16.77 33.30
CA TRP A 77 15.62 -16.09 32.00
C TRP A 77 14.85 -14.78 32.00
N TYR A 78 15.45 -13.73 31.45
CA TYR A 78 14.97 -12.35 31.51
C TYR A 78 14.89 -11.72 30.12
N THR A 79 14.04 -10.72 29.97
CA THR A 79 13.83 -10.00 28.70
C THR A 79 14.98 -9.07 28.29
N ALA A 80 15.95 -8.83 29.18
CA ALA A 80 17.12 -8.00 28.91
C ALA A 80 18.35 -8.60 29.60
N ALA A 81 19.54 -8.21 29.17
CA ALA A 81 20.78 -8.68 29.77
C ALA A 81 21.19 -7.85 30.99
N GLY A 82 21.75 -8.52 31.99
CA GLY A 82 22.39 -7.92 33.15
C GLY A 82 21.43 -7.68 34.31
N ILE A 83 21.90 -8.00 35.52
CA ILE A 83 21.12 -7.85 36.76
C ILE A 83 20.60 -6.41 36.90
N GLY A 84 19.32 -6.30 37.21
CA GLY A 84 18.55 -5.05 37.31
C GLY A 84 17.81 -4.65 36.04
N ASN A 85 18.00 -5.36 34.93
CA ASN A 85 17.34 -5.07 33.66
C ASN A 85 16.30 -6.12 33.27
N GLY A 86 15.21 -5.67 32.65
CA GLY A 86 14.18 -6.55 32.12
C GLY A 86 13.32 -7.20 33.21
N THR A 87 12.50 -8.16 32.80
CA THR A 87 11.60 -8.90 33.68
C THR A 87 11.77 -10.39 33.44
N LYS A 88 11.63 -11.20 34.50
CA LYS A 88 11.71 -12.65 34.40
C LYS A 88 10.60 -13.20 33.51
N VAL A 89 10.95 -14.07 32.58
CA VAL A 89 10.06 -14.61 31.55
C VAL A 89 9.13 -15.66 32.16
N LYS A 90 7.81 -15.49 31.98
CA LYS A 90 6.79 -16.43 32.45
C LYS A 90 6.69 -17.65 31.51
N PRO A 91 6.62 -18.89 32.01
CA PRO A 91 6.22 -20.04 31.21
C PRO A 91 4.85 -19.82 30.54
N GLY A 92 4.67 -20.30 29.31
CA GLY A 92 3.45 -20.10 28.51
C GLY A 92 3.33 -18.72 27.84
N THR A 93 4.37 -17.86 27.93
CA THR A 93 4.39 -16.57 27.23
C THR A 93 4.25 -16.79 25.73
N LYS A 94 3.20 -16.23 25.10
CA LYS A 94 3.01 -16.29 23.65
C LYS A 94 4.02 -15.39 22.94
N VAL A 95 4.54 -15.86 21.81
CA VAL A 95 5.57 -15.19 21.02
C VAL A 95 5.11 -15.10 19.57
N SER A 96 5.10 -13.89 19.01
CA SER A 96 4.64 -13.61 17.64
C SER A 96 5.76 -13.16 16.69
N SER A 97 6.99 -13.03 17.18
CA SER A 97 8.17 -12.63 16.40
C SER A 97 9.44 -13.16 17.08
N ASP A 98 10.58 -13.12 16.39
CA ASP A 98 11.86 -13.47 17.00
C ASP A 98 12.10 -12.65 18.28
N VAL A 99 12.51 -13.34 19.35
CA VAL A 99 12.79 -12.75 20.66
C VAL A 99 14.08 -13.31 21.21
N THR A 100 14.74 -12.55 22.07
CA THR A 100 15.94 -12.99 22.77
C THR A 100 15.76 -12.82 24.28
N TYR A 101 16.03 -13.88 25.02
CA TYR A 101 16.05 -13.91 26.47
C TYR A 101 17.46 -14.17 26.98
N TYR A 102 17.77 -13.59 28.12
CA TYR A 102 19.10 -13.60 28.71
C TYR A 102 19.06 -14.26 30.07
N GLU A 103 20.00 -15.17 30.31
CA GLU A 103 20.14 -15.80 31.62
C GLU A 103 20.73 -14.81 32.61
N HIS A 104 20.16 -14.72 33.81
CA HIS A 104 20.71 -13.95 34.92
C HIS A 104 21.32 -14.89 35.96
N TYR A 105 22.48 -14.51 36.47
CA TYR A 105 23.29 -15.30 37.39
C TYR A 105 24.00 -14.38 38.37
N SER A 106 23.99 -14.76 39.65
CA SER A 106 24.59 -13.97 40.71
C SER A 106 25.11 -14.86 41.83
N ALA A 107 26.24 -14.49 42.43
CA ALA A 107 26.69 -15.05 43.71
C ALA A 107 25.90 -14.49 44.90
N ASP A 108 25.24 -13.36 44.69
CA ASP A 108 24.44 -12.64 45.67
C ASP A 108 22.97 -12.68 45.24
N VAL A 109 22.18 -13.54 45.90
CA VAL A 109 20.76 -13.74 45.65
C VAL A 109 19.93 -13.49 46.91
N TRP A 110 18.69 -13.08 46.71
CA TRP A 110 17.61 -13.12 47.69
C TRP A 110 16.89 -14.47 47.59
N ASN A 111 16.76 -15.18 48.71
CA ASN A 111 15.84 -16.31 48.83
C ASN A 111 14.49 -15.78 49.29
N VAL A 112 13.54 -15.69 48.37
CA VAL A 112 12.21 -15.16 48.63
C VAL A 112 11.25 -16.31 48.89
N SER A 113 10.59 -16.32 50.04
CA SER A 113 9.57 -17.31 50.38
C SER A 113 8.23 -16.67 50.73
N PHE A 114 7.16 -17.36 50.35
CA PHE A 114 5.79 -16.99 50.63
C PHE A 114 5.20 -17.97 51.63
N THR A 115 4.63 -17.45 52.70
CA THR A 115 4.08 -18.26 53.79
C THR A 115 2.70 -17.76 54.20
N GLY A 116 1.93 -18.60 54.89
CA GLY A 116 0.59 -18.25 55.37
C GLY A 116 -0.47 -19.18 54.80
N GLU A 117 -1.71 -18.71 54.82
CA GLU A 117 -2.88 -19.45 54.36
C GLU A 117 -3.45 -18.82 53.08
N GLY A 118 -4.38 -19.51 52.40
CA GLY A 118 -5.09 -18.99 51.22
C GLY A 118 -4.26 -18.89 49.95
N LEU A 119 -3.12 -19.58 49.87
CA LEU A 119 -2.17 -19.44 48.77
C LEU A 119 -2.36 -20.52 47.70
N ASP A 120 -2.40 -20.09 46.44
CA ASP A 120 -2.25 -20.95 45.27
C ASP A 120 -0.84 -20.80 44.69
N GLY A 121 -0.15 -21.93 44.59
CA GLY A 121 1.26 -21.96 44.20
C GLY A 121 1.48 -21.62 42.73
N VAL A 122 2.63 -21.03 42.41
CA VAL A 122 3.01 -20.70 41.03
C VAL A 122 3.63 -21.94 40.35
N GLU A 123 3.33 -22.12 39.07
CA GLU A 123 3.72 -23.31 38.30
C GLU A 123 5.24 -23.51 38.17
N GLU A 124 6.03 -22.43 38.15
CA GLU A 124 7.51 -22.48 38.19
C GLU A 124 8.03 -23.29 39.38
N TYR A 125 7.37 -23.18 40.53
CA TYR A 125 7.82 -23.73 41.80
C TYR A 125 7.46 -25.22 42.01
N LYS A 126 6.66 -25.80 41.12
CA LYS A 126 6.22 -27.21 41.24
C LYS A 126 7.34 -28.20 40.91
N ASN A 127 8.38 -27.78 40.17
CA ASN A 127 9.47 -28.66 39.75
C ASN A 127 10.64 -28.73 40.76
N ASP A 128 10.78 -27.76 41.66
CA ASP A 128 11.87 -27.68 42.66
C ASP A 128 11.45 -28.14 44.07
N GLY A 129 10.21 -28.61 44.23
CA GLY A 129 9.73 -29.28 45.45
C GLY A 129 9.08 -28.38 46.51
N ASN A 130 9.05 -27.05 46.32
CA ASN A 130 8.32 -26.13 47.19
C ASN A 130 7.62 -25.02 46.38
N PRO A 131 6.27 -25.03 46.26
CA PRO A 131 5.51 -24.16 45.36
C PRO A 131 5.46 -22.66 45.76
N PHE A 132 6.27 -22.24 46.74
CA PHE A 132 6.18 -20.92 47.37
C PHE A 132 7.56 -20.29 47.63
N GLU A 133 8.62 -20.74 46.95
CA GLU A 133 9.99 -20.24 47.14
C GLU A 133 10.66 -19.92 45.80
N THR A 134 11.43 -18.84 45.75
CA THR A 134 12.17 -18.44 44.55
C THR A 134 13.46 -17.70 44.88
N GLU A 135 14.43 -17.80 44.00
CA GLU A 135 15.68 -17.05 44.07
C GLU A 135 15.64 -15.87 43.08
N VAL A 136 16.02 -14.69 43.56
CA VAL A 136 16.10 -13.46 42.75
C VAL A 136 17.48 -12.85 42.96
N ALA A 137 18.19 -12.47 41.90
CA ALA A 137 19.49 -11.84 42.06
C ALA A 137 19.36 -10.48 42.76
N LYS A 138 20.29 -10.13 43.65
CA LYS A 138 20.28 -8.81 44.29
C LYS A 138 20.44 -7.72 43.23
N GLY A 139 19.39 -6.90 43.07
CA GLY A 139 19.30 -5.87 42.03
C GLY A 139 18.21 -6.15 40.99
N ASP A 140 17.83 -7.42 40.79
CA ASP A 140 16.64 -7.77 40.01
C ASP A 140 15.36 -7.54 40.81
N LYS A 141 14.25 -7.34 40.09
CA LYS A 141 12.91 -7.23 40.67
C LYS A 141 12.19 -8.57 40.60
N LEU A 142 11.37 -8.84 41.61
CA LEU A 142 10.44 -9.96 41.58
C LEU A 142 9.33 -9.70 40.55
N ALA A 143 9.14 -10.61 39.59
CA ALA A 143 8.08 -10.47 38.61
C ALA A 143 6.70 -10.72 39.23
N ALA A 144 5.66 -10.01 38.77
CA ALA A 144 4.31 -10.13 39.33
C ALA A 144 3.75 -11.56 39.29
N TRP A 145 4.10 -12.35 38.26
CA TRP A 145 3.64 -13.73 38.13
C TRP A 145 4.34 -14.71 39.10
N GLN A 146 5.46 -14.31 39.70
CA GLN A 146 6.18 -15.09 40.73
C GLN A 146 5.53 -14.95 42.12
N VAL A 147 4.65 -13.97 42.31
CA VAL A 147 3.91 -13.81 43.57
C VAL A 147 2.72 -14.79 43.55
N PRO A 148 2.58 -15.69 44.55
CA PRO A 148 1.43 -16.57 44.66
C PRO A 148 0.11 -15.81 44.65
N THR A 149 -0.92 -16.43 44.08
CA THR A 149 -2.27 -15.86 44.04
C THR A 149 -3.16 -16.45 45.12
N ASP A 150 -4.36 -15.90 45.24
CA ASP A 150 -5.40 -16.41 46.11
C ASP A 150 -5.89 -17.80 45.66
N HIS A 151 -5.97 -18.75 46.59
CA HIS A 151 -6.52 -20.08 46.34
C HIS A 151 -8.05 -20.04 46.36
N GLN A 152 -8.61 -20.01 45.15
CA GLN A 152 -10.04 -19.86 44.95
C GLN A 152 -10.86 -21.00 45.58
N GLY A 153 -11.85 -20.63 46.39
CA GLY A 153 -12.84 -21.54 46.97
C GLY A 153 -12.57 -22.01 48.40
N ASP A 154 -11.58 -21.43 49.09
CA ASP A 154 -11.26 -21.78 50.48
C ASP A 154 -11.88 -20.82 51.52
N SER A 155 -12.69 -19.85 51.06
CA SER A 155 -13.35 -18.83 51.88
C SER A 155 -12.38 -17.87 52.57
N LYS A 156 -11.13 -17.78 52.10
CA LYS A 156 -10.14 -16.78 52.48
C LYS A 156 -9.81 -15.96 51.24
N LEU A 157 -9.43 -14.72 51.46
CA LEU A 157 -8.97 -13.84 50.39
C LEU A 157 -7.61 -13.27 50.76
N VAL A 158 -6.61 -13.53 49.92
CA VAL A 158 -5.29 -12.89 50.02
C VAL A 158 -5.41 -11.44 49.53
N ASP A 159 -5.44 -10.49 50.47
CA ASP A 159 -5.61 -9.05 50.22
C ASP A 159 -4.28 -8.27 50.40
N GLY A 160 -3.16 -8.97 50.24
CA GLY A 160 -1.81 -8.40 50.25
C GLY A 160 -0.80 -9.22 51.05
N TRP A 161 0.38 -8.64 51.23
CA TRP A 161 1.52 -9.29 51.85
C TRP A 161 2.14 -8.44 52.95
N ILE A 162 2.80 -9.08 53.90
CA ILE A 162 3.56 -8.43 54.98
C ILE A 162 4.96 -9.06 54.99
N ALA A 163 6.00 -8.23 54.84
CA ALA A 163 7.38 -8.67 55.03
C ALA A 163 7.65 -8.92 56.52
N THR A 164 8.42 -9.95 56.84
CA THR A 164 8.71 -10.32 58.23
C THR A 164 9.49 -9.20 58.93
N ASP A 165 8.83 -8.51 59.87
CA ASP A 165 9.24 -7.32 60.66
C ASP A 165 8.56 -6.00 60.28
N GLU A 166 7.76 -5.98 59.22
CA GLU A 166 6.91 -4.84 58.89
C GLU A 166 5.47 -5.00 59.42
N THR A 167 4.78 -3.89 59.64
CA THR A 167 3.35 -3.86 60.02
C THR A 167 2.45 -3.38 58.88
N LYS A 168 3.03 -3.02 57.73
CA LYS A 168 2.32 -2.45 56.59
C LYS A 168 2.06 -3.52 55.54
N THR A 169 0.93 -3.37 54.85
CA THR A 169 0.59 -4.18 53.66
C THR A 169 1.38 -3.66 52.46
N ILE A 170 2.00 -4.58 51.71
CA ILE A 170 2.88 -4.29 50.57
C ILE A 170 2.52 -5.13 49.33
N ASN A 171 2.99 -4.71 48.16
CA ASN A 171 3.03 -5.53 46.95
C ASN A 171 4.47 -6.03 46.69
N PRO A 172 4.76 -7.34 46.83
CA PRO A 172 6.11 -7.88 46.68
C PRO A 172 6.77 -7.62 45.32
N SER A 173 6.00 -7.33 44.28
CA SER A 173 6.50 -7.12 42.91
C SER A 173 6.81 -5.66 42.55
N GLU A 174 6.44 -4.69 43.38
CA GLU A 174 6.57 -3.25 43.07
C GLU A 174 7.72 -2.52 43.81
N GLY A 175 8.28 -3.10 44.88
CA GLY A 175 9.35 -2.52 45.69
C GLY A 175 10.76 -3.06 45.38
N ASP A 176 11.78 -2.46 45.99
CA ASP A 176 13.12 -3.05 46.04
C ASP A 176 13.14 -4.14 47.13
N LEU A 177 13.56 -5.35 46.78
CA LEU A 177 13.65 -6.47 47.72
C LEU A 177 14.62 -6.17 48.88
N ALA A 178 15.62 -5.32 48.66
CA ALA A 178 16.56 -4.91 49.69
C ALA A 178 15.88 -4.18 50.87
N ASP A 179 14.76 -3.49 50.62
CA ASP A 179 14.02 -2.76 51.67
C ASP A 179 13.36 -3.72 52.67
N TYR A 180 13.10 -4.96 52.25
CA TYR A 180 12.40 -5.99 53.04
C TYR A 180 13.34 -7.02 53.68
N ALA A 181 14.64 -6.91 53.43
CA ALA A 181 15.64 -7.82 53.95
C ALA A 181 16.10 -7.41 55.35
N ARG A 182 16.31 -8.40 56.23
CA ARG A 182 16.97 -8.17 57.52
C ARG A 182 18.47 -7.90 57.30
N LEU A 183 19.05 -7.05 58.16
CA LEU A 183 20.48 -6.74 58.13
C LEU A 183 21.33 -8.01 58.14
N ASN A 184 22.12 -8.22 57.08
CA ASN A 184 23.02 -9.36 56.88
C ASN A 184 22.34 -10.74 56.69
N GLU A 185 21.06 -10.78 56.32
CA GLU A 185 20.37 -12.01 55.90
C GLU A 185 20.03 -11.96 54.42
N ASN A 186 20.11 -13.10 53.72
CA ASN A 186 19.72 -13.22 52.30
C ASN A 186 18.28 -13.73 52.12
N ASN A 187 17.56 -14.00 53.21
CA ASN A 187 16.21 -14.57 53.16
C ASN A 187 15.17 -13.47 53.38
N ILE A 188 14.17 -13.43 52.49
CA ILE A 188 13.02 -12.53 52.58
C ILE A 188 11.77 -13.39 52.67
N VAL A 189 11.00 -13.22 53.72
CA VAL A 189 9.77 -13.98 53.94
C VAL A 189 8.57 -13.04 53.87
N PHE A 190 7.73 -13.23 52.87
CA PHE A 190 6.45 -12.56 52.72
C PHE A 190 5.33 -13.44 53.29
N LYS A 191 4.62 -12.93 54.27
CA LYS A 191 3.46 -13.61 54.86
C LYS A 191 2.18 -13.08 54.24
N SER A 192 1.30 -13.99 53.82
CA SER A 192 0.00 -13.63 53.27
C SER A 192 -0.85 -12.92 54.31
N LYS A 193 -1.49 -11.82 53.90
CA LYS A 193 -2.53 -11.15 54.68
C LYS A 193 -3.87 -11.63 54.15
N VAL A 194 -4.48 -12.52 54.92
CA VAL A 194 -5.79 -13.09 54.59
C VAL A 194 -6.91 -12.41 55.35
N GLU A 195 -8.01 -12.16 54.65
CA GLU A 195 -9.29 -11.77 55.24
C GLU A 195 -10.33 -12.86 54.97
N ALA A 196 -11.36 -12.96 55.83
CA ALA A 196 -12.46 -13.89 55.58
C ALA A 196 -13.28 -13.42 54.37
N ALA A 197 -13.53 -14.32 53.41
CA ALA A 197 -14.25 -14.04 52.18
C ALA A 197 -15.66 -14.67 52.18
N TRP A 198 -16.46 -14.31 51.18
CA TRP A 198 -17.60 -15.09 50.75
C TRP A 198 -17.24 -15.86 49.49
N THR A 199 -17.65 -17.12 49.41
CA THR A 199 -17.38 -17.98 48.26
C THR A 199 -18.61 -18.08 47.37
N VAL A 200 -18.47 -17.81 46.08
CA VAL A 200 -19.49 -18.06 45.06
C VAL A 200 -19.10 -19.33 44.31
N THR A 201 -19.84 -20.41 44.54
CA THR A 201 -19.62 -21.71 43.90
C THR A 201 -20.59 -21.92 42.76
N PHE A 202 -20.11 -22.39 41.61
CA PHE A 202 -20.92 -22.72 40.43
C PHE A 202 -21.04 -24.25 40.32
N ASP A 203 -22.22 -24.77 40.64
CA ASP A 203 -22.51 -26.19 40.52
C ASP A 203 -22.66 -26.59 39.05
N ARG A 204 -22.21 -27.80 38.73
CA ARG A 204 -22.35 -28.41 37.40
C ARG A 204 -23.75 -28.98 37.18
N THR A 205 -24.58 -29.05 38.21
CA THR A 205 -25.89 -29.71 38.18
C THR A 205 -27.01 -28.68 38.33
N ASP A 206 -27.97 -28.70 37.41
CA ASP A 206 -29.14 -27.82 37.47
C ASP A 206 -30.22 -28.32 38.46
N PHE A 207 -31.28 -27.54 38.66
CA PHE A 207 -32.38 -27.91 39.56
C PHE A 207 -33.21 -29.12 39.10
N LYS A 208 -32.97 -29.65 37.89
CA LYS A 208 -33.62 -30.85 37.34
C LYS A 208 -32.69 -32.07 37.38
N GLY A 209 -31.44 -31.92 37.80
CA GLY A 209 -30.44 -32.98 37.82
C GLY A 209 -29.64 -33.13 36.53
N GLU A 210 -29.78 -32.22 35.56
CA GLU A 210 -28.99 -32.23 34.32
C GLU A 210 -27.57 -31.75 34.61
N ARG A 211 -26.56 -32.46 34.09
CA ARG A 211 -25.15 -32.09 34.22
C ARG A 211 -24.69 -31.22 33.05
N TRP A 212 -24.02 -30.13 33.39
CA TRP A 212 -23.43 -29.17 32.48
C TRP A 212 -21.91 -29.27 32.52
N ASN A 213 -21.29 -29.17 31.35
CA ASN A 213 -19.84 -29.22 31.19
C ASN A 213 -19.29 -27.79 31.24
N GLN A 214 -18.30 -27.56 32.09
CA GLN A 214 -17.57 -26.30 32.10
C GLN A 214 -16.78 -26.17 30.80
N ALA A 215 -16.88 -25.03 30.12
CA ALA A 215 -16.25 -24.84 28.81
C ALA A 215 -14.72 -24.70 28.90
N ASP A 216 -14.23 -24.15 30.02
CA ASP A 216 -12.82 -24.05 30.37
C ASP A 216 -12.58 -24.87 31.64
N ALA A 217 -11.71 -25.88 31.55
CA ALA A 217 -11.43 -26.79 32.66
C ALA A 217 -10.55 -26.15 33.74
N ASP A 218 -9.80 -25.11 33.40
CA ASP A 218 -8.88 -24.41 34.29
C ASP A 218 -9.58 -23.25 35.02
N ALA A 219 -10.74 -22.81 34.53
CA ALA A 219 -11.52 -21.77 35.20
C ALA A 219 -12.02 -22.25 36.58
N PRO A 220 -11.87 -21.44 37.65
CA PRO A 220 -12.27 -21.85 38.99
C PRO A 220 -13.80 -22.01 39.09
N ALA A 221 -14.23 -23.15 39.64
CA ALA A 221 -15.65 -23.43 39.88
C ALA A 221 -16.18 -22.77 41.17
N ALA A 222 -15.30 -22.27 42.02
CA ALA A 222 -15.63 -21.50 43.20
C ALA A 222 -14.71 -20.29 43.24
N ILE A 223 -15.24 -19.10 43.50
CA ILE A 223 -14.47 -17.85 43.50
C ILE A 223 -14.70 -17.14 44.83
N ASP A 224 -13.62 -16.73 45.48
CA ASP A 224 -13.67 -15.99 46.73
C ASP A 224 -13.78 -14.49 46.47
N VAL A 225 -14.72 -13.86 47.19
CA VAL A 225 -15.11 -12.47 47.03
C VAL A 225 -15.05 -11.79 48.38
N LYS A 226 -14.41 -10.61 48.45
CA LYS A 226 -14.40 -9.82 49.67
C LYS A 226 -15.83 -9.52 50.13
N LYS A 227 -16.08 -9.63 51.44
CA LYS A 227 -17.42 -9.47 52.00
C LYS A 227 -18.01 -8.09 51.66
N GLY A 228 -19.18 -8.09 51.02
CA GLY A 228 -19.87 -6.87 50.59
C GLY A 228 -19.35 -6.26 49.28
N ALA A 229 -18.33 -6.83 48.65
CA ALA A 229 -17.84 -6.41 47.35
C ALA A 229 -18.65 -7.06 46.20
N LYS A 230 -18.50 -6.53 44.99
CA LYS A 230 -19.15 -7.09 43.80
C LYS A 230 -18.38 -8.32 43.33
N PHE A 231 -19.09 -9.33 42.85
CA PHE A 231 -18.44 -10.51 42.28
C PHE A 231 -17.55 -10.15 41.07
N SER A 232 -18.02 -9.23 40.21
CA SER A 232 -17.31 -8.79 39.01
C SER A 232 -15.93 -8.14 39.27
N ASP A 233 -15.64 -7.75 40.51
CA ASP A 233 -14.35 -7.17 40.88
C ASP A 233 -13.29 -8.27 41.13
N TYR A 234 -13.72 -9.52 41.31
CA TYR A 234 -12.86 -10.67 41.67
C TYR A 234 -12.87 -11.78 40.61
N GLY A 235 -13.92 -11.88 39.79
CA GLY A 235 -13.96 -12.89 38.75
C GLY A 235 -15.08 -12.70 37.73
N THR A 236 -15.11 -13.60 36.75
CA THR A 236 -16.18 -13.71 35.75
C THR A 236 -16.97 -14.98 36.00
N VAL A 237 -18.23 -14.99 35.55
CA VAL A 237 -19.07 -16.18 35.66
C VAL A 237 -18.51 -17.24 34.70
N PRO A 238 -18.10 -18.42 35.18
CA PRO A 238 -17.58 -19.48 34.32
C PRO A 238 -18.64 -19.94 33.32
N GLU A 239 -18.20 -20.25 32.09
CA GLU A 239 -19.11 -20.70 31.05
C GLU A 239 -19.38 -22.20 31.17
N PHE A 240 -20.65 -22.59 31.07
CA PHE A 240 -21.11 -23.97 31.10
C PHE A 240 -21.98 -24.26 29.88
N VAL A 241 -21.74 -25.41 29.25
CA VAL A 241 -22.47 -25.90 28.08
C VAL A 241 -23.10 -27.25 28.35
N ASN A 242 -24.19 -27.58 27.64
CA ASN A 242 -24.79 -28.90 27.73
C ASN A 242 -23.92 -29.98 27.04
N ALA A 243 -24.31 -31.25 27.19
CA ALA A 243 -23.55 -32.38 26.63
C ALA A 243 -23.35 -32.31 25.11
N THR A 244 -24.29 -31.73 24.37
CA THR A 244 -24.23 -31.53 22.92
C THR A 244 -23.47 -30.28 22.49
N GLY A 245 -23.18 -29.37 23.43
CA GLY A 245 -22.44 -28.13 23.17
C GLY A 245 -23.22 -27.07 22.37
N ASP A 246 -24.55 -27.20 22.26
CA ASP A 246 -25.41 -26.28 21.49
C ASP A 246 -26.19 -25.29 22.37
N ARG A 247 -26.17 -25.48 23.69
CA ARG A 247 -26.75 -24.57 24.68
C ARG A 247 -25.73 -24.19 25.74
N MET A 248 -25.81 -22.95 26.20
CA MET A 248 -25.01 -22.42 27.32
C MET A 248 -25.93 -22.01 28.47
N VAL A 249 -25.41 -22.06 29.70
CA VAL A 249 -26.12 -21.54 30.88
C VAL A 249 -26.28 -20.03 30.73
N ALA A 250 -27.52 -19.55 30.77
CA ALA A 250 -27.86 -18.15 30.55
C ALA A 250 -28.12 -17.38 31.86
N SER A 251 -28.40 -18.10 32.95
CA SER A 251 -28.59 -17.49 34.26
C SER A 251 -28.33 -18.49 35.37
N TRP A 252 -27.90 -17.98 36.52
CA TRP A 252 -27.58 -18.76 37.72
C TRP A 252 -28.49 -18.37 38.88
N LYS A 253 -28.88 -19.32 39.74
CA LYS A 253 -29.68 -19.06 40.96
C LYS A 253 -29.19 -19.92 42.11
N ALA A 254 -29.38 -19.44 43.35
CA ALA A 254 -29.06 -20.22 44.54
C ALA A 254 -30.13 -21.28 44.81
N THR A 255 -31.40 -20.91 44.64
CA THR A 255 -32.55 -21.80 44.80
C THR A 255 -33.48 -21.74 43.59
N ALA A 256 -34.21 -22.83 43.34
CA ALA A 256 -35.21 -22.87 42.27
C ALA A 256 -36.33 -21.82 42.48
N SER A 257 -36.59 -21.43 43.73
CA SER A 257 -37.62 -20.45 44.11
C SER A 257 -37.19 -18.99 44.00
N ASP A 258 -35.90 -18.70 43.78
CA ASP A 258 -35.42 -17.32 43.70
C ASP A 258 -36.08 -16.58 42.53
N LYS A 259 -36.59 -15.37 42.81
CA LYS A 259 -37.28 -14.55 41.79
C LYS A 259 -36.32 -13.97 40.77
N THR A 260 -35.11 -13.64 41.20
CA THR A 260 -34.07 -13.00 40.37
C THR A 260 -32.90 -13.96 40.17
N ALA A 261 -32.23 -13.85 39.02
CA ALA A 261 -30.95 -14.52 38.81
C ALA A 261 -29.83 -13.83 39.60
N PHE A 262 -28.73 -14.54 39.80
CA PHE A 262 -27.48 -13.98 40.29
C PHE A 262 -27.02 -12.84 39.38
N ASP A 263 -26.71 -11.70 40.00
CA ASP A 263 -26.18 -10.51 39.32
C ASP A 263 -24.71 -10.35 39.71
N PRO A 264 -23.75 -10.57 38.79
CA PRO A 264 -22.34 -10.46 39.10
C PRO A 264 -21.90 -9.04 39.46
N SER A 265 -22.72 -8.03 39.14
CA SER A 265 -22.44 -6.62 39.48
C SER A 265 -22.99 -6.21 40.86
N ALA A 266 -23.76 -7.08 41.51
CA ALA A 266 -24.29 -6.86 42.85
C ALA A 266 -23.31 -7.31 43.94
N ALA A 267 -23.45 -6.74 45.14
CA ALA A 267 -22.63 -7.09 46.29
C ALA A 267 -22.92 -8.53 46.76
N VAL A 268 -21.86 -9.30 47.00
CA VAL A 268 -21.94 -10.64 47.59
C VAL A 268 -21.98 -10.50 49.11
N ASN A 269 -23.08 -10.96 49.72
CA ASN A 269 -23.33 -10.78 51.16
C ASN A 269 -23.31 -12.08 51.98
N ALA A 270 -23.20 -13.23 51.32
CA ALA A 270 -23.04 -14.55 51.93
C ALA A 270 -22.40 -15.51 50.91
N SER A 271 -21.71 -16.54 51.38
CA SER A 271 -21.31 -17.66 50.50
C SER A 271 -22.54 -18.33 49.90
N VAL A 272 -22.46 -18.67 48.63
CA VAL A 272 -23.61 -19.17 47.85
C VAL A 272 -23.17 -20.22 46.85
N VAL A 273 -23.95 -21.30 46.75
CA VAL A 273 -23.84 -22.28 45.66
C VAL A 273 -24.91 -21.92 44.63
N LEU A 274 -24.47 -21.67 43.41
CA LEU A 274 -25.29 -21.29 42.28
C LEU A 274 -25.46 -22.48 41.35
N HIS A 275 -26.70 -22.74 40.96
CA HIS A 275 -27.06 -23.76 39.99
C HIS A 275 -27.51 -23.12 38.67
N PRO A 276 -27.28 -23.78 37.52
CA PRO A 276 -27.88 -23.37 36.27
C PRO A 276 -29.40 -23.25 36.39
N ALA A 277 -29.94 -22.08 36.06
CA ALA A 277 -31.37 -21.78 36.20
C ALA A 277 -32.10 -21.65 34.86
N SER A 278 -31.38 -21.24 33.81
CA SER A 278 -31.88 -21.20 32.44
C SER A 278 -30.74 -21.39 31.46
N SER A 279 -31.07 -21.72 30.23
CA SER A 279 -30.10 -21.88 29.16
C SER A 279 -30.59 -21.27 27.86
N SER A 280 -29.64 -20.83 27.04
CA SER A 280 -29.90 -20.29 25.71
C SER A 280 -29.16 -21.10 24.67
N LYS A 281 -29.77 -21.28 23.50
CA LYS A 281 -29.09 -21.85 22.35
C LYS A 281 -28.10 -20.83 21.79
N PHE A 282 -26.94 -21.29 21.34
CA PHE A 282 -25.95 -20.41 20.73
C PHE A 282 -25.36 -21.03 19.46
N TYR A 283 -24.75 -20.18 18.65
CA TYR A 283 -23.97 -20.58 17.49
C TYR A 283 -22.56 -20.03 17.62
N THR A 284 -21.57 -20.85 17.26
CA THR A 284 -20.19 -20.38 17.12
C THR A 284 -20.03 -19.81 15.72
N VAL A 285 -19.67 -18.52 15.64
CA VAL A 285 -19.27 -17.85 14.41
C VAL A 285 -17.76 -17.72 14.40
N THR A 286 -17.15 -18.20 13.34
CA THR A 286 -15.71 -18.22 13.12
C THR A 286 -15.34 -17.05 12.21
N LEU A 287 -14.49 -16.16 12.71
CA LEU A 287 -13.95 -15.02 11.98
C LEU A 287 -12.56 -15.40 11.47
N HIS A 288 -12.41 -15.42 10.16
CA HIS A 288 -11.21 -15.78 9.45
C HIS A 288 -10.54 -14.54 8.86
N TYR A 289 -9.31 -14.26 9.26
CA TYR A 289 -8.55 -13.14 8.69
C TYR A 289 -7.06 -13.46 8.59
N ALA A 290 -6.44 -13.08 7.47
CA ALA A 290 -4.99 -13.18 7.32
C ALA A 290 -4.30 -12.31 8.39
N ASP A 291 -3.26 -12.86 9.00
CA ASP A 291 -2.44 -12.14 9.97
C ASP A 291 -1.65 -10.99 9.31
N ALA A 292 -0.93 -10.25 10.15
CA ALA A 292 -0.06 -9.18 9.70
C ALA A 292 0.98 -9.70 8.68
N ALA A 293 1.45 -10.95 8.75
CA ALA A 293 2.46 -11.48 7.83
C ALA A 293 1.91 -12.05 6.51
N GLY A 294 0.58 -12.12 6.35
CA GLY A 294 -0.09 -12.55 5.13
C GLY A 294 -0.01 -14.05 4.84
N ALA A 295 0.48 -14.87 5.77
CA ALA A 295 0.77 -16.29 5.51
C ALA A 295 -0.16 -17.27 6.23
N ASP A 296 -0.86 -16.88 7.30
CA ASP A 296 -1.79 -17.77 8.01
C ASP A 296 -3.12 -17.08 8.34
N GLU A 297 -4.22 -17.80 8.13
CA GLU A 297 -5.59 -17.41 8.50
C GLU A 297 -5.70 -17.48 10.02
N THR A 298 -5.64 -16.33 10.69
CA THR A 298 -5.97 -16.24 12.11
C THR A 298 -7.47 -16.45 12.27
N VAL A 299 -7.81 -17.39 13.14
CA VAL A 299 -9.19 -17.79 13.40
C VAL A 299 -9.60 -17.29 14.78
N LYS A 300 -10.67 -16.48 14.83
CA LYS A 300 -11.31 -16.08 16.08
C LYS A 300 -12.75 -16.59 16.13
N SER A 301 -13.07 -17.42 17.10
CA SER A 301 -14.42 -17.95 17.29
C SER A 301 -15.18 -17.13 18.34
N VAL A 302 -16.42 -16.76 18.04
CA VAL A 302 -17.32 -16.01 18.91
C VAL A 302 -18.63 -16.77 19.05
N LYS A 303 -19.05 -17.04 20.29
CA LYS A 303 -20.37 -17.63 20.56
C LYS A 303 -21.44 -16.53 20.59
N VAL A 304 -22.53 -16.73 19.84
CA VAL A 304 -23.63 -15.77 19.74
C VAL A 304 -24.95 -16.47 20.05
N VAL A 305 -25.73 -15.90 20.96
CA VAL A 305 -27.05 -16.44 21.34
C VAL A 305 -28.00 -16.35 20.15
N GLU A 306 -28.75 -17.43 19.90
CA GLU A 306 -29.77 -17.46 18.85
C GLU A 306 -30.79 -16.32 19.01
N GLY A 307 -31.10 -15.63 17.90
CA GLY A 307 -32.01 -14.49 17.88
C GLY A 307 -31.35 -13.15 18.26
N THR A 308 -30.07 -13.14 18.64
CA THR A 308 -29.30 -11.91 18.88
C THR A 308 -28.38 -11.59 17.69
N THR A 309 -27.78 -10.40 17.67
CA THR A 309 -26.84 -9.97 16.63
C THR A 309 -25.40 -10.26 17.04
N LEU A 310 -24.56 -10.68 16.10
CA LEU A 310 -23.11 -10.72 16.30
C LEU A 310 -22.59 -9.28 16.42
N ALA A 311 -21.89 -8.96 17.51
CA ALA A 311 -21.23 -7.66 17.63
C ALA A 311 -20.13 -7.53 16.56
N ALA A 312 -20.07 -6.37 15.89
CA ALA A 312 -19.04 -6.11 14.90
C ALA A 312 -17.65 -6.16 15.55
N PRO A 313 -16.73 -7.04 15.10
CA PRO A 313 -15.39 -7.06 15.63
C PRO A 313 -14.63 -5.80 15.18
N THR A 314 -13.59 -5.43 15.92
CA THR A 314 -12.61 -4.44 15.46
C THR A 314 -12.08 -4.85 14.09
N ALA A 315 -11.97 -3.90 13.17
CA ALA A 315 -11.44 -4.17 11.85
C ALA A 315 -10.03 -4.77 11.97
N PRO A 316 -9.78 -5.96 11.38
CA PRO A 316 -8.45 -6.54 11.39
C PRO A 316 -7.50 -5.67 10.55
N THR A 317 -6.19 -5.85 10.75
CA THR A 317 -5.12 -5.25 9.95
C THR A 317 -4.30 -6.34 9.26
N ARG A 318 -3.87 -6.08 8.02
CA ARG A 318 -2.95 -6.93 7.24
C ARG A 318 -1.72 -6.09 6.91
N SER A 319 -0.50 -6.61 7.07
CA SER A 319 0.68 -5.82 6.72
C SER A 319 0.85 -5.71 5.22
N ALA A 320 1.63 -4.70 4.84
CA ALA A 320 2.11 -4.58 3.48
C ALA A 320 3.00 -5.76 3.11
N THR A 321 2.89 -6.22 1.86
CA THR A 321 3.90 -7.07 1.24
C THR A 321 5.02 -6.19 0.66
N SER A 322 5.99 -6.82 0.01
CA SER A 322 7.04 -6.10 -0.74
C SER A 322 6.47 -5.17 -1.82
N ASN A 323 5.26 -5.44 -2.34
CA ASN A 323 4.68 -4.76 -3.49
C ASN A 323 3.32 -4.13 -3.24
N PHE A 324 2.60 -4.49 -2.17
CA PHE A 324 1.21 -4.08 -1.95
C PHE A 324 0.95 -3.64 -0.50
N GLU A 325 0.17 -2.58 -0.32
CA GLU A 325 -0.47 -2.24 0.96
C GLU A 325 -1.96 -2.59 0.88
N PHE A 326 -2.58 -2.99 1.99
CA PHE A 326 -3.98 -3.46 2.00
C PHE A 326 -4.88 -2.61 2.90
N SER A 327 -6.15 -2.56 2.53
CA SER A 327 -7.24 -1.97 3.32
C SER A 327 -8.35 -3.00 3.56
N PHE A 328 -9.00 -2.92 4.71
CA PHE A 328 -10.06 -3.84 5.08
C PHE A 328 -11.36 -3.52 4.33
N GLY A 329 -11.84 -4.46 3.52
CA GLY A 329 -13.06 -4.33 2.70
C GLY A 329 -14.35 -4.78 3.40
N GLY A 330 -14.24 -5.50 4.51
CA GLY A 330 -15.35 -6.02 5.30
C GLY A 330 -15.31 -7.54 5.45
N TRP A 331 -16.34 -8.07 6.12
CA TRP A 331 -16.53 -9.50 6.35
C TRP A 331 -17.47 -10.09 5.30
N TYR A 332 -17.16 -11.28 4.80
CA TYR A 332 -17.88 -11.96 3.73
C TYR A 332 -18.18 -13.41 4.11
N THR A 333 -19.25 -13.99 3.56
CA THR A 333 -19.70 -15.34 3.93
C THR A 333 -18.93 -16.48 3.25
N SER A 334 -17.95 -16.17 2.41
CA SER A 334 -17.09 -17.14 1.73
C SER A 334 -15.74 -16.51 1.37
N GLN A 335 -14.70 -17.34 1.32
CA GLN A 335 -13.36 -17.00 0.82
C GLN A 335 -13.34 -16.82 -0.72
N SER A 336 -14.35 -17.37 -1.42
CA SER A 336 -14.58 -17.14 -2.85
C SER A 336 -15.39 -15.86 -3.05
N TYR A 337 -14.70 -14.75 -3.31
CA TYR A 337 -15.31 -13.42 -3.32
C TYR A 337 -16.18 -13.09 -4.54
N ALA A 338 -16.13 -13.89 -5.60
CA ALA A 338 -16.90 -13.68 -6.82
C ALA A 338 -18.43 -13.80 -6.58
N ASP A 339 -18.83 -14.69 -5.66
CA ASP A 339 -20.24 -14.96 -5.34
C ASP A 339 -20.58 -14.69 -3.85
N ALA A 340 -19.65 -14.17 -3.06
CA ALA A 340 -19.83 -13.96 -1.63
C ALA A 340 -20.60 -12.67 -1.30
N ALA A 341 -21.64 -12.77 -0.46
CA ALA A 341 -22.32 -11.61 0.09
C ALA A 341 -21.50 -10.98 1.22
N LYS A 342 -21.45 -9.64 1.24
CA LYS A 342 -20.92 -8.89 2.38
C LYS A 342 -21.83 -9.11 3.59
N TYR A 343 -21.25 -9.49 4.71
CA TYR A 343 -21.98 -9.79 5.92
C TYR A 343 -22.50 -8.52 6.61
N ASN A 344 -23.74 -8.57 7.09
CA ASN A 344 -24.42 -7.49 7.79
C ASN A 344 -24.58 -7.82 9.28
N PHE A 345 -23.82 -7.13 10.14
CA PHE A 345 -23.84 -7.32 11.60
C PHE A 345 -25.16 -6.92 12.27
N ALA A 346 -26.07 -6.25 11.56
CA ALA A 346 -27.43 -6.00 12.05
C ALA A 346 -28.36 -7.23 11.93
N SER A 347 -27.96 -8.27 11.21
CA SER A 347 -28.76 -9.49 11.04
C SER A 347 -28.67 -10.40 12.27
N GLN A 348 -29.81 -10.92 12.71
CA GLN A 348 -29.87 -11.89 13.80
C GLN A 348 -29.24 -13.23 13.42
N VAL A 349 -28.59 -13.87 14.39
CA VAL A 349 -28.02 -15.22 14.27
C VAL A 349 -29.13 -16.25 14.45
N THR A 350 -29.28 -17.14 13.48
CA THR A 350 -30.28 -18.22 13.44
C THR A 350 -29.66 -19.53 12.97
N ALA A 351 -30.42 -20.62 12.92
CA ALA A 351 -29.94 -21.93 12.46
C ALA A 351 -29.35 -21.95 11.04
N THR A 352 -29.77 -21.03 10.16
CA THR A 352 -29.30 -20.95 8.77
C THR A 352 -28.22 -19.88 8.55
N TYR A 353 -27.72 -19.29 9.63
CA TYR A 353 -26.76 -18.20 9.59
C TYR A 353 -25.34 -18.70 9.19
N PRO A 354 -24.54 -17.90 8.45
CA PRO A 354 -23.19 -18.27 8.06
C PRO A 354 -22.27 -18.42 9.29
N LYS A 355 -21.73 -19.62 9.50
CA LYS A 355 -20.85 -19.92 10.63
C LYS A 355 -19.41 -19.47 10.41
N ASP A 356 -19.05 -19.16 9.18
CA ASP A 356 -17.71 -18.72 8.80
C ASP A 356 -17.80 -17.39 8.06
N LEU A 357 -17.04 -16.40 8.55
CA LEU A 357 -16.92 -15.08 7.95
C LEU A 357 -15.46 -14.79 7.64
N TYR A 358 -15.20 -14.33 6.42
CA TYR A 358 -13.86 -14.11 5.88
C TYR A 358 -13.59 -12.63 5.68
N ALA A 359 -12.46 -12.14 6.16
CA ALA A 359 -11.99 -10.79 5.94
C ALA A 359 -11.56 -10.59 4.48
N LYS A 360 -12.24 -9.67 3.77
CA LYS A 360 -11.84 -9.26 2.43
C LYS A 360 -10.83 -8.11 2.50
N TRP A 361 -9.75 -8.23 1.76
CA TRP A 361 -8.72 -7.20 1.62
C TRP A 361 -8.78 -6.57 0.22
N ASN A 362 -8.67 -5.25 0.17
CA ASN A 362 -8.48 -4.52 -1.07
C ASN A 362 -7.06 -3.97 -1.10
N ILE A 363 -6.37 -4.07 -2.24
CA ILE A 363 -5.13 -3.34 -2.46
C ILE A 363 -5.44 -1.85 -2.28
N SER A 364 -4.67 -1.19 -1.44
CA SER A 364 -4.78 0.24 -1.14
C SER A 364 -3.67 1.04 -1.80
N LYS A 365 -2.45 0.48 -1.85
CA LYS A 365 -1.32 1.03 -2.61
C LYS A 365 -0.50 -0.06 -3.29
N VAL A 366 0.19 0.34 -4.35
CA VAL A 366 1.13 -0.49 -5.11
C VAL A 366 2.50 0.17 -5.09
N LYS A 367 3.55 -0.63 -4.91
CA LYS A 367 4.94 -0.18 -5.02
C LYS A 367 5.42 -0.33 -6.45
N VAL A 368 6.04 0.73 -6.98
CA VAL A 368 6.64 0.73 -8.32
C VAL A 368 8.12 1.06 -8.21
N SER A 369 8.96 0.28 -8.89
CA SER A 369 10.41 0.38 -8.84
C SER A 369 10.97 0.97 -10.14
N PHE A 370 11.75 2.04 -10.03
CA PHE A 370 12.35 2.78 -11.13
C PHE A 370 13.86 2.54 -11.16
N TYR A 371 14.29 1.73 -12.13
CA TYR A 371 15.68 1.34 -12.32
C TYR A 371 16.41 2.32 -13.24
N PRO A 372 17.53 2.90 -12.81
CA PRO A 372 18.39 3.67 -13.70
C PRO A 372 18.98 2.81 -14.83
N GLY A 373 19.13 1.49 -14.64
CA GLY A 373 19.61 0.59 -15.69
C GLY A 373 21.11 0.68 -15.99
N TYR A 374 21.89 1.33 -15.12
CA TYR A 374 23.36 1.39 -15.20
C TYR A 374 23.99 1.47 -13.79
N GLY A 375 25.19 0.89 -13.66
CA GLY A 375 25.97 0.86 -12.41
C GLY A 375 25.35 0.00 -11.30
N GLU A 376 25.87 0.14 -10.07
CA GLU A 376 25.34 -0.50 -8.84
C GLU A 376 24.10 0.24 -8.26
N ASN A 377 23.48 1.12 -9.05
CA ASN A 377 22.44 2.01 -8.53
C ASN A 377 21.16 1.21 -8.18
N LYS A 378 20.72 1.34 -6.92
CA LYS A 378 19.47 0.76 -6.43
C LYS A 378 18.27 1.41 -7.13
N PRO A 379 17.17 0.66 -7.38
CA PRO A 379 15.95 1.26 -7.89
C PRO A 379 15.41 2.29 -6.90
N THR A 380 14.85 3.37 -7.41
CA THR A 380 14.00 4.26 -6.60
C THR A 380 12.62 3.64 -6.52
N GLU A 381 12.06 3.47 -5.33
CA GLU A 381 10.74 2.87 -5.13
C GLU A 381 9.74 3.94 -4.67
N LYS A 382 8.52 3.90 -5.20
CA LYS A 382 7.41 4.77 -4.78
C LYS A 382 6.13 3.98 -4.64
N TRP A 383 5.32 4.35 -3.65
CA TRP A 383 3.99 3.82 -3.42
C TRP A 383 2.94 4.72 -4.06
N PHE A 384 1.94 4.11 -4.69
CA PHE A 384 0.84 4.81 -5.36
C PHE A 384 -0.49 4.19 -4.94
N ALA A 385 -1.44 5.03 -4.51
CA ALA A 385 -2.84 4.67 -4.28
C ALA A 385 -3.65 4.72 -5.59
N ASN A 386 -4.92 4.27 -5.51
CA ASN A 386 -5.83 4.34 -6.66
C ASN A 386 -6.06 5.79 -7.09
N ASN A 387 -6.08 6.00 -8.40
CA ASN A 387 -6.25 7.30 -9.04
C ASN A 387 -5.17 8.33 -8.66
N ASP A 388 -4.05 7.90 -8.07
CA ASP A 388 -2.91 8.78 -7.90
C ASP A 388 -2.37 9.18 -9.26
N GLN A 389 -1.97 10.45 -9.39
CA GLN A 389 -1.20 10.89 -10.54
C GLN A 389 0.13 10.14 -10.54
N PHE A 390 0.39 9.38 -11.61
CA PHE A 390 1.61 8.62 -11.71
C PHE A 390 2.79 9.55 -11.97
N THR A 391 3.78 9.54 -11.05
CA THR A 391 4.96 10.41 -11.14
C THR A 391 6.25 9.61 -11.06
N VAL A 392 7.07 9.74 -12.10
CA VAL A 392 8.38 9.08 -12.15
C VAL A 392 9.45 9.92 -11.42
N PRO A 393 10.50 9.30 -10.87
CA PRO A 393 11.67 10.04 -10.34
C PRO A 393 12.39 10.83 -11.43
N GLU A 394 13.23 11.79 -11.02
CA GLU A 394 14.15 12.45 -11.94
C GLU A 394 15.16 11.43 -12.49
N VAL A 395 15.39 11.49 -13.80
CA VAL A 395 16.35 10.60 -14.44
C VAL A 395 17.77 11.06 -14.11
N PRO A 396 18.62 10.23 -13.49
CA PRO A 396 19.97 10.63 -13.12
C PRO A 396 20.83 10.88 -14.36
N ALA A 397 21.76 11.83 -14.33
CA ALA A 397 22.66 12.06 -15.45
C ALA A 397 23.67 10.91 -15.64
N ARG A 398 23.99 10.59 -16.90
CA ARG A 398 24.97 9.56 -17.28
C ARG A 398 25.88 10.10 -18.38
N GLU A 399 27.17 10.26 -18.09
CA GLU A 399 28.14 10.74 -19.08
C GLU A 399 28.25 9.77 -20.26
N GLY A 400 28.25 10.31 -21.48
CA GLY A 400 28.26 9.54 -22.73
C GLY A 400 26.87 9.13 -23.23
N PHE A 401 25.80 9.38 -22.46
CA PHE A 401 24.45 8.95 -22.79
C PHE A 401 23.40 10.05 -22.57
N ILE A 402 22.35 10.03 -23.38
CA ILE A 402 21.11 10.74 -23.10
C ILE A 402 20.04 9.76 -22.65
N SER A 403 19.18 10.22 -21.73
CA SER A 403 18.01 9.45 -21.34
C SER A 403 16.85 9.70 -22.28
N ASN A 404 16.29 8.64 -22.79
CA ASN A 404 15.01 8.63 -23.47
C ASN A 404 13.81 8.52 -22.49
N GLY A 405 14.10 8.41 -21.19
CA GLY A 405 13.13 8.24 -20.13
C GLY A 405 13.01 6.80 -19.65
N TYR A 406 12.10 6.58 -18.70
CA TYR A 406 11.77 5.27 -18.17
C TYR A 406 10.88 4.50 -19.14
N VAL A 407 11.38 3.41 -19.68
CA VAL A 407 10.59 2.42 -20.42
C VAL A 407 10.23 1.27 -19.52
N ASN A 408 9.15 0.58 -19.88
CA ASN A 408 8.78 -0.64 -19.21
C ASN A 408 9.91 -1.69 -19.31
N LYS A 409 10.33 -2.24 -18.17
CA LYS A 409 11.35 -3.29 -18.11
C LYS A 409 10.77 -4.62 -18.63
N THR A 410 10.90 -4.86 -19.93
CA THR A 410 10.43 -6.11 -20.57
C THR A 410 11.53 -7.17 -20.58
N THR A 411 12.03 -7.56 -19.42
CA THR A 411 12.97 -8.70 -19.34
C THR A 411 12.22 -9.92 -18.85
N GLY A 412 11.85 -10.83 -19.76
CA GLY A 412 11.90 -12.30 -19.66
C GLY A 412 11.43 -13.07 -18.41
N GLU A 413 11.00 -12.41 -17.34
CA GLU A 413 10.46 -13.01 -16.14
C GLU A 413 8.97 -12.71 -16.16
N SER A 414 8.19 -13.72 -16.59
CA SER A 414 6.90 -13.89 -15.94
C SER A 414 7.18 -13.82 -14.45
N ALA A 415 6.59 -12.85 -13.76
CA ALA A 415 6.54 -12.83 -12.30
C ALA A 415 5.69 -14.04 -11.85
N SER A 416 6.21 -15.25 -12.04
CA SER A 416 5.76 -16.43 -11.35
C SER A 416 6.23 -16.24 -9.93
N ASN A 417 5.31 -15.79 -9.08
CA ASN A 417 4.75 -16.59 -7.99
C ASN A 417 3.57 -15.81 -7.37
N GLY A 418 2.36 -16.32 -7.56
CA GLY A 418 1.39 -16.40 -6.45
C GLY A 418 0.29 -15.37 -6.27
N GLU A 419 0.45 -14.08 -6.60
CA GLU A 419 -0.58 -13.08 -6.23
C GLU A 419 -0.98 -12.19 -7.41
N GLY A 420 -2.29 -12.07 -7.64
CA GLY A 420 -2.90 -11.56 -8.87
C GLY A 420 -2.53 -10.11 -9.20
N TYR A 421 -1.94 -9.89 -10.38
CA TYR A 421 -1.62 -8.54 -10.87
C TYR A 421 -2.73 -7.99 -11.76
N LEU A 422 -3.44 -6.95 -11.30
CA LEU A 422 -4.47 -6.22 -12.06
C LEU A 422 -4.35 -4.69 -11.82
N VAL A 423 -3.19 -4.14 -12.17
CA VAL A 423 -3.02 -2.68 -12.23
C VAL A 423 -3.05 -2.27 -13.70
N ARG A 424 -3.66 -1.12 -14.01
CA ARG A 424 -3.77 -0.53 -15.35
C ARG A 424 -3.32 0.93 -15.28
N ILE A 425 -2.17 1.24 -15.89
CA ILE A 425 -1.89 2.55 -16.48
C ILE A 425 -2.09 2.28 -17.97
N SER A 426 -3.18 2.81 -18.53
CA SER A 426 -3.55 2.56 -19.92
C SER A 426 -2.50 3.20 -20.84
N GLY A 427 -2.19 2.56 -21.97
CA GLY A 427 -1.51 3.20 -23.12
C GLY A 427 -0.02 3.51 -23.00
N GLN A 428 0.55 3.66 -21.80
CA GLN A 428 1.91 4.21 -21.66
C GLN A 428 3.00 3.13 -21.59
N THR A 429 3.87 3.12 -22.60
CA THR A 429 5.02 2.20 -22.69
C THR A 429 6.36 2.86 -22.35
N LYS A 430 6.40 4.20 -22.27
CA LYS A 430 7.61 5.03 -22.05
C LYS A 430 7.26 6.36 -21.34
N PHE A 431 8.12 6.81 -20.43
CA PHE A 431 8.01 8.05 -19.63
C PHE A 431 9.29 8.87 -19.76
N GLY A 432 9.32 9.94 -20.56
CA GLY A 432 10.57 10.68 -20.84
C GLY A 432 10.40 12.04 -21.51
N PHE A 433 11.51 12.61 -22.00
CA PHE A 433 11.61 13.94 -22.63
C PHE A 433 10.81 14.10 -23.95
N ASP A 434 10.05 13.10 -24.37
CA ASP A 434 9.08 13.25 -25.45
C ASP A 434 7.70 13.50 -24.83
N ALA A 435 7.21 14.74 -24.92
CA ALA A 435 5.87 15.15 -24.49
C ALA A 435 4.74 14.56 -25.37
N LYS A 436 4.99 13.43 -26.05
CA LYS A 436 4.09 12.85 -27.05
C LYS A 436 3.00 11.95 -26.49
N ASP A 437 3.17 11.42 -25.28
CA ASP A 437 2.12 10.63 -24.61
C ASP A 437 1.46 11.44 -23.49
N ASN A 438 0.74 12.49 -23.90
CA ASN A 438 -0.22 13.17 -23.04
C ASN A 438 -1.56 12.42 -23.03
N ASP A 439 -1.51 11.12 -22.74
CA ASP A 439 -2.73 10.35 -22.55
C ASP A 439 -3.41 10.85 -21.27
N ALA A 440 -4.71 11.14 -21.34
CA ALA A 440 -5.50 11.56 -20.17
C ALA A 440 -5.60 10.46 -19.08
N ASP A 441 -4.98 9.29 -19.33
CA ASP A 441 -4.88 8.11 -18.46
C ASP A 441 -3.58 8.08 -17.60
N THR A 442 -2.92 9.21 -17.33
CA THR A 442 -1.74 9.26 -16.41
C THR A 442 -2.05 8.93 -14.94
N LEU A 443 -3.30 8.59 -14.62
CA LEU A 443 -3.70 8.12 -13.30
C LEU A 443 -3.49 6.61 -13.18
N LEU A 444 -3.00 6.18 -12.03
CA LEU A 444 -2.94 4.76 -11.71
C LEU A 444 -4.35 4.24 -11.42
N HIS A 445 -4.88 3.33 -12.24
CA HIS A 445 -6.14 2.65 -11.95
C HIS A 445 -5.86 1.18 -11.64
N TYR A 446 -6.26 0.69 -10.46
CA TYR A 446 -6.28 -0.76 -10.20
C TYR A 446 -7.72 -1.28 -10.26
N VAL A 447 -7.90 -2.49 -10.82
CA VAL A 447 -9.21 -3.15 -10.90
C VAL A 447 -9.21 -4.32 -9.91
N THR A 448 -9.75 -4.09 -8.72
CA THR A 448 -10.02 -5.17 -7.75
C THR A 448 -11.38 -5.77 -8.06
N SER A 449 -11.53 -6.56 -9.13
CA SER A 449 -12.84 -7.15 -9.40
C SER A 449 -13.25 -8.12 -8.28
N ASP A 450 -12.30 -8.87 -7.68
CA ASP A 450 -12.66 -10.02 -6.81
C ASP A 450 -11.77 -10.21 -5.56
N GLY A 451 -11.11 -9.16 -5.05
CA GLY A 451 -10.04 -9.36 -4.04
C GLY A 451 -8.84 -10.12 -4.63
N ASP A 452 -7.96 -10.68 -3.80
CA ASP A 452 -6.73 -11.37 -4.25
C ASP A 452 -6.99 -12.64 -5.11
N ASN A 453 -8.25 -13.09 -5.23
CA ASN A 453 -8.61 -14.36 -5.85
C ASN A 453 -9.22 -14.20 -7.26
N ASN A 454 -8.36 -13.81 -8.22
CA ASN A 454 -8.29 -14.19 -9.65
C ASN A 454 -9.60 -14.31 -10.51
N VAL A 455 -9.67 -13.65 -11.70
CA VAL A 455 -9.80 -14.26 -13.07
C VAL A 455 -9.73 -13.18 -14.19
N ASN A 456 -8.75 -13.35 -15.11
CA ASN A 456 -8.66 -12.97 -16.54
C ASN A 456 -9.54 -11.84 -17.16
N LYS A 457 -8.92 -10.78 -17.71
CA LYS A 457 -8.51 -10.65 -19.14
C LYS A 457 -7.80 -9.32 -19.49
N THR A 458 -6.66 -9.48 -20.19
CA THR A 458 -6.03 -8.64 -21.23
C THR A 458 -5.12 -7.43 -20.95
N ASN A 459 -5.12 -6.72 -19.82
CA ASN A 459 -4.18 -5.57 -19.64
C ASN A 459 -3.35 -5.68 -18.35
N ARG A 460 -2.02 -5.72 -18.49
CA ARG A 460 -1.04 -5.85 -17.39
C ARG A 460 -0.27 -4.54 -17.21
N LEU A 461 -0.16 -4.04 -15.97
CA LEU A 461 0.90 -3.10 -15.59
C LEU A 461 2.16 -3.85 -15.20
N TYR A 462 3.30 -3.24 -15.49
CA TYR A 462 4.59 -3.64 -14.98
C TYR A 462 4.93 -2.79 -13.77
N ALA A 463 5.20 -3.43 -12.63
CA ALA A 463 5.61 -2.76 -11.39
C ALA A 463 7.07 -2.29 -11.42
N SER A 464 7.74 -2.37 -12.58
CA SER A 464 9.13 -1.96 -12.75
C SER A 464 9.39 -1.28 -14.09
N TYR A 465 10.15 -0.19 -14.03
CA TYR A 465 10.57 0.59 -15.19
C TYR A 465 12.09 0.72 -15.21
N GLN A 466 12.68 0.81 -16.40
CA GLN A 466 14.11 1.00 -16.60
C GLN A 466 14.37 2.21 -17.50
N VAL A 467 15.39 3.01 -17.23
CA VAL A 467 15.76 4.10 -18.14
C VAL A 467 16.31 3.54 -19.45
N ASP A 468 15.74 4.02 -20.55
CA ASP A 468 16.21 3.83 -21.92
C ASP A 468 17.33 4.84 -22.21
N TRP A 469 18.51 4.33 -22.60
CA TRP A 469 19.74 5.10 -22.74
C TRP A 469 20.26 5.02 -24.18
N ASP A 470 20.40 6.17 -24.83
CA ASP A 470 21.10 6.27 -26.10
C ASP A 470 22.48 6.87 -25.89
N ALA A 471 23.51 6.32 -26.55
CA ALA A 471 24.82 6.96 -26.54
C ALA A 471 24.74 8.31 -27.28
N TYR A 472 25.61 9.26 -26.92
CA TYR A 472 25.66 10.57 -27.60
C TYR A 472 25.88 10.44 -29.11
N GLU A 473 26.70 9.47 -29.53
CA GLU A 473 26.97 9.24 -30.94
C GLU A 473 25.73 8.70 -31.69
N ASP A 474 25.02 7.75 -31.10
CA ASP A 474 23.83 7.13 -31.68
C ASP A 474 22.69 8.16 -31.80
N HIS A 475 22.50 9.00 -30.79
CA HIS A 475 21.51 10.08 -30.85
C HIS A 475 21.89 11.14 -31.89
N LEU A 476 23.17 11.49 -32.02
CA LEU A 476 23.62 12.38 -33.12
C LEU A 476 23.34 11.73 -34.49
N ALA A 477 23.62 10.44 -34.66
CA ALA A 477 23.30 9.70 -35.89
C ALA A 477 21.79 9.69 -36.20
N TYR A 478 20.95 9.55 -35.17
CA TYR A 478 19.49 9.67 -35.29
C TYR A 478 19.09 11.06 -35.82
N VAL A 479 19.61 12.14 -35.24
CA VAL A 479 19.27 13.51 -35.66
C VAL A 479 19.84 13.85 -37.05
N GLU A 480 21.05 13.40 -37.37
CA GLU A 480 21.66 13.50 -38.71
C GLU A 480 20.77 12.81 -39.75
N GLY A 481 20.23 11.66 -39.34
CA GLY A 481 19.24 10.86 -40.01
C GLY A 481 17.98 11.58 -40.48
N LYS A 482 17.70 12.80 -40.02
CA LYS A 482 16.55 13.57 -40.53
C LYS A 482 16.76 14.10 -41.95
N VAL A 483 18.01 14.24 -42.43
CA VAL A 483 18.31 14.75 -43.78
C VAL A 483 19.26 13.80 -44.53
N ASP A 484 18.90 13.42 -45.75
CA ASP A 484 19.73 12.50 -46.54
C ASP A 484 20.77 13.35 -47.28
N VAL A 485 22.04 13.17 -46.94
CA VAL A 485 23.14 13.96 -47.53
C VAL A 485 23.58 13.43 -48.90
N LYS A 486 22.99 12.32 -49.36
CA LYS A 486 23.23 11.71 -50.67
C LYS A 486 22.14 12.08 -51.68
N SER A 487 20.90 12.25 -51.24
CA SER A 487 19.75 12.60 -52.09
C SER A 487 18.81 13.60 -51.41
N ASN A 488 18.26 14.54 -52.18
CA ASN A 488 17.26 15.48 -51.68
C ASN A 488 15.85 14.87 -51.58
N ASN A 489 15.58 13.76 -52.28
CA ASN A 489 14.26 13.10 -52.35
C ASN A 489 13.08 14.03 -52.76
N GLY A 490 13.38 15.22 -53.29
CA GLY A 490 12.38 16.26 -53.57
C GLY A 490 11.83 16.96 -52.32
N TRP A 491 12.36 16.68 -51.12
CA TRP A 491 11.78 17.12 -49.85
C TRP A 491 12.12 18.56 -49.49
N PHE A 492 13.25 19.09 -49.99
CA PHE A 492 13.71 20.46 -49.73
C PHE A 492 13.97 21.21 -51.04
N THR A 493 13.97 22.54 -50.98
CA THR A 493 14.38 23.35 -52.13
C THR A 493 15.84 23.07 -52.47
N ALA A 494 16.20 23.06 -53.76
CA ALA A 494 17.54 22.71 -54.23
C ALA A 494 18.63 23.58 -53.58
N ASP A 495 18.38 24.88 -53.41
CA ASP A 495 19.34 25.82 -52.82
C ASP A 495 19.55 25.58 -51.31
N SER A 496 18.45 25.38 -50.57
CA SER A 496 18.54 25.13 -49.12
C SER A 496 19.22 23.78 -48.84
N TYR A 497 18.90 22.75 -49.63
CA TYR A 497 19.53 21.44 -49.54
C TYR A 497 21.02 21.51 -49.83
N LYS A 498 21.42 22.15 -50.94
CA LYS A 498 22.83 22.32 -51.30
C LYS A 498 23.60 23.07 -50.21
N THR A 499 23.01 24.11 -49.65
CA THR A 499 23.59 24.89 -48.54
C THR A 499 23.79 24.03 -47.30
N TYR A 500 22.77 23.24 -46.92
CA TYR A 500 22.85 22.31 -45.79
C TYR A 500 23.94 21.26 -46.01
N VAL A 501 23.93 20.55 -47.14
CA VAL A 501 24.89 19.46 -47.42
C VAL A 501 26.33 19.99 -47.42
N ASN A 502 26.56 21.20 -47.96
CA ASN A 502 27.88 21.81 -47.93
C ASN A 502 28.32 22.11 -46.50
N ALA A 503 27.49 22.77 -45.68
CA ALA A 503 27.81 23.08 -44.29
C ALA A 503 27.95 21.82 -43.42
N TYR A 504 27.12 20.80 -43.66
CA TYR A 504 27.20 19.51 -43.01
C TYR A 504 28.57 18.86 -43.24
N LYS A 505 29.02 18.79 -44.50
CA LYS A 505 30.30 18.17 -44.86
C LYS A 505 31.53 18.97 -44.43
N THR A 506 31.45 20.30 -44.50
CA THR A 506 32.62 21.18 -44.29
C THR A 506 32.75 21.69 -42.86
N GLN A 507 31.67 21.70 -42.07
CA GLN A 507 31.66 22.27 -40.72
C GLN A 507 31.30 21.23 -39.66
N TYR A 508 30.21 20.49 -39.86
CA TYR A 508 29.70 19.56 -38.85
C TYR A 508 30.51 18.27 -38.80
N LEU A 509 30.72 17.61 -39.95
CA LEU A 509 31.40 16.31 -39.99
C LEU A 509 32.84 16.37 -39.44
N PRO A 510 33.68 17.38 -39.76
CA PRO A 510 35.01 17.49 -39.16
C PRO A 510 34.97 17.73 -37.64
N ALA A 511 34.01 18.51 -37.15
CA ALA A 511 33.82 18.74 -35.72
C ALA A 511 33.41 17.44 -34.99
N LYS A 512 32.50 16.66 -35.60
CA LYS A 512 32.09 15.36 -35.08
C LYS A 512 33.28 14.38 -35.06
N THR A 513 34.03 14.26 -36.16
CA THR A 513 35.20 13.37 -36.23
C THR A 513 36.20 13.69 -35.12
N LYS A 514 36.49 14.97 -34.86
CA LYS A 514 37.38 15.39 -33.78
C LYS A 514 36.85 15.00 -32.39
N ALA A 515 35.55 15.16 -32.14
CA ALA A 515 34.94 14.77 -30.87
C ALA A 515 34.96 13.24 -30.66
N THR A 516 34.80 12.46 -31.74
CA THR A 516 34.81 10.99 -31.67
C THR A 516 36.20 10.42 -31.30
N GLU A 517 37.30 11.12 -31.58
CA GLU A 517 38.68 10.64 -31.33
C GLU A 517 38.92 10.20 -29.87
N ASN A 518 38.27 10.85 -28.90
CA ASN A 518 38.41 10.54 -27.47
C ASN A 518 37.09 10.09 -26.82
N GLY A 519 36.09 9.77 -27.63
CA GLY A 519 34.70 9.63 -27.18
C GLY A 519 34.05 10.99 -26.93
N ILE A 520 32.82 11.15 -27.41
CA ILE A 520 32.09 12.42 -27.31
C ILE A 520 31.69 12.65 -25.85
N ASN A 521 32.13 13.75 -25.25
CA ASN A 521 31.63 14.17 -23.92
C ASN A 521 30.38 15.05 -24.04
N LYS A 522 29.73 15.33 -22.91
CA LYS A 522 28.47 16.09 -22.87
C LYS A 522 28.56 17.47 -23.54
N ALA A 523 29.63 18.24 -23.29
CA ALA A 523 29.78 19.59 -23.83
C ALA A 523 29.97 19.59 -25.36
N GLU A 524 30.74 18.63 -25.86
CA GLU A 524 30.93 18.40 -27.30
C GLU A 524 29.63 17.96 -27.95
N TYR A 525 28.92 17.00 -27.33
CA TYR A 525 27.60 16.56 -27.77
C TYR A 525 26.60 17.73 -27.88
N GLU A 526 26.46 18.54 -26.83
CA GLU A 526 25.57 19.70 -26.83
C GLU A 526 25.93 20.72 -27.92
N THR A 527 27.23 20.92 -28.14
CA THR A 527 27.74 21.80 -29.20
C THR A 527 27.41 21.27 -30.58
N LEU A 528 27.67 19.97 -30.83
CA LEU A 528 27.38 19.30 -32.10
C LEU A 528 25.88 19.28 -32.39
N LEU A 529 25.05 18.92 -31.40
CA LEU A 529 23.60 18.91 -31.54
C LEU A 529 23.07 20.32 -31.87
N LYS A 530 23.56 21.35 -31.17
CA LYS A 530 23.19 22.74 -31.45
C LYS A 530 23.60 23.16 -32.85
N GLN A 531 24.81 22.82 -33.29
CA GLN A 531 25.29 23.11 -34.63
C GLN A 531 24.43 22.40 -35.69
N LEU A 532 24.18 21.10 -35.53
CA LEU A 532 23.36 20.31 -36.44
C LEU A 532 21.93 20.87 -36.55
N ASN A 533 21.29 21.15 -35.42
CA ASN A 533 19.97 21.77 -35.39
C ASN A 533 19.96 23.14 -36.07
N ALA A 534 21.00 23.96 -35.86
CA ALA A 534 21.13 25.25 -36.54
C ALA A 534 21.31 25.09 -38.06
N LEU A 535 22.04 24.08 -38.54
CA LEU A 535 22.14 23.79 -39.97
C LEU A 535 20.80 23.32 -40.53
N GLN A 536 20.16 22.35 -39.88
CA GLN A 536 18.86 21.83 -40.29
C GLN A 536 17.76 22.90 -40.23
N SER A 537 17.86 23.90 -39.33
CA SER A 537 16.94 25.03 -39.23
C SER A 537 16.85 25.87 -40.51
N LYS A 538 17.90 25.85 -41.35
CA LYS A 538 17.98 26.63 -42.60
C LYS A 538 17.40 25.91 -43.81
N LEU A 539 17.00 24.65 -43.67
CA LEU A 539 16.32 23.91 -44.73
C LEU A 539 14.94 24.52 -44.99
N VAL A 540 14.53 24.51 -46.26
CA VAL A 540 13.19 24.95 -46.69
C VAL A 540 12.49 23.75 -47.31
N GLU A 541 11.42 23.28 -46.67
CA GLU A 541 10.66 22.13 -47.15
C GLU A 541 9.86 22.48 -48.40
N VAL A 542 9.79 21.52 -49.33
CA VAL A 542 8.85 21.57 -50.46
C VAL A 542 7.52 21.00 -49.97
N ALA A 543 6.45 21.77 -50.12
CA ALA A 543 5.08 21.32 -49.89
C ALA A 543 4.58 20.59 -51.14
N ASP A 544 4.74 19.27 -51.15
CA ASP A 544 4.41 18.39 -52.28
C ASP A 544 3.03 17.74 -52.16
N THR A 545 2.43 17.76 -50.96
CA THR A 545 1.11 17.16 -50.75
C THR A 545 -0.02 18.18 -50.84
N THR A 546 -1.06 17.83 -51.58
CA THR A 546 -2.29 18.62 -51.71
C THR A 546 -3.20 18.38 -50.51
N LEU A 547 -3.66 19.44 -49.84
CA LEU A 547 -4.63 19.33 -48.74
C LEU A 547 -6.05 19.62 -49.26
N PHE A 548 -6.84 18.57 -49.41
CA PHE A 548 -8.22 18.65 -49.89
C PHE A 548 -9.16 19.12 -48.78
N ARG A 549 -10.09 20.01 -49.13
CA ARG A 549 -11.19 20.46 -48.29
C ARG A 549 -12.49 19.82 -48.78
N VAL A 550 -13.25 19.21 -47.89
CA VAL A 550 -14.60 18.69 -48.16
C VAL A 550 -15.59 19.21 -47.14
N TYR A 551 -16.80 19.51 -47.58
CA TYR A 551 -17.89 20.06 -46.78
C TYR A 551 -19.02 19.05 -46.63
N ASN A 552 -19.49 18.85 -45.40
CA ASN A 552 -20.65 18.02 -45.11
C ASN A 552 -21.94 18.88 -45.05
N PRO A 553 -22.85 18.76 -46.04
CA PRO A 553 -24.08 19.55 -46.04
C PRO A 553 -25.07 19.18 -44.92
N ASN A 554 -24.90 18.02 -44.27
CA ASN A 554 -25.85 17.54 -43.26
C ASN A 554 -25.62 18.17 -41.88
N ASN A 555 -24.39 18.53 -41.52
CA ASN A 555 -24.05 19.13 -40.22
C ASN A 555 -23.24 20.44 -40.34
N GLY A 556 -22.78 20.78 -41.54
CA GLY A 556 -22.02 22.00 -41.81
C GLY A 556 -20.50 21.86 -41.64
N ASP A 557 -19.99 20.68 -41.28
CA ASP A 557 -18.58 20.45 -40.97
C ASP A 557 -17.67 20.56 -42.20
N HIS A 558 -16.42 20.99 -41.99
CA HIS A 558 -15.38 20.97 -43.02
C HIS A 558 -14.27 20.03 -42.60
N TYR A 559 -14.05 19.00 -43.41
CA TYR A 559 -12.99 18.05 -43.19
C TYR A 559 -11.84 18.28 -44.17
N PHE A 560 -10.62 18.09 -43.66
CA PHE A 560 -9.40 18.26 -44.42
C PHE A 560 -8.62 16.94 -44.45
N THR A 561 -8.22 16.54 -45.65
CA THR A 561 -7.45 15.31 -45.86
C THR A 561 -6.40 15.51 -46.93
N ASP A 562 -5.24 14.90 -46.73
CA ASP A 562 -4.18 14.84 -47.73
C ASP A 562 -4.28 13.57 -48.61
N ASN A 563 -5.29 12.73 -48.35
CA ASN A 563 -5.58 11.50 -49.06
C ASN A 563 -6.72 11.68 -50.06
N TYR A 564 -6.39 11.60 -51.35
CA TYR A 564 -7.36 11.73 -52.43
C TYR A 564 -8.43 10.62 -52.41
N ALA A 565 -8.09 9.39 -52.01
CA ALA A 565 -9.06 8.30 -51.93
C ALA A 565 -10.07 8.50 -50.79
N GLU A 566 -9.64 9.07 -49.67
CA GLU A 566 -10.52 9.45 -48.56
C GLU A 566 -11.48 10.56 -48.99
N GLN A 567 -10.96 11.62 -49.62
CA GLN A 567 -11.77 12.68 -50.19
C GLN A 567 -12.81 12.13 -51.18
N SER A 568 -12.40 11.24 -52.08
CA SER A 568 -13.29 10.63 -53.07
C SER A 568 -14.37 9.77 -52.41
N ALA A 569 -14.02 9.06 -51.33
CA ALA A 569 -14.98 8.26 -50.57
C ALA A 569 -16.02 9.15 -49.84
N LEU A 570 -15.59 10.26 -49.24
CA LEU A 570 -16.47 11.23 -48.59
C LEU A 570 -17.46 11.85 -49.59
N VAL A 571 -16.97 12.23 -50.77
CA VAL A 571 -17.83 12.76 -51.85
C VAL A 571 -18.87 11.73 -52.29
N ARG A 572 -18.48 10.46 -52.43
CA ARG A 572 -19.38 9.36 -52.81
C ARG A 572 -20.51 9.14 -51.79
N ILE A 573 -20.29 9.44 -50.51
CA ILE A 573 -21.31 9.34 -49.46
C ILE A 573 -22.07 10.65 -49.21
N GLY A 574 -21.94 11.64 -50.12
CA GLY A 574 -22.77 12.84 -50.14
C GLY A 574 -22.11 14.13 -49.66
N TRP A 575 -20.80 14.12 -49.35
CA TRP A 575 -20.04 15.33 -49.05
C TRP A 575 -19.73 16.11 -50.34
N LYS A 576 -19.40 17.39 -50.22
CA LYS A 576 -19.04 18.26 -51.35
C LYS A 576 -17.55 18.55 -51.34
N ALA A 577 -16.86 18.28 -52.45
CA ALA A 577 -15.48 18.72 -52.64
C ALA A 577 -15.40 20.23 -52.85
N GLU A 578 -14.52 20.90 -52.11
CA GLU A 578 -14.33 22.36 -52.19
C GLU A 578 -12.95 22.77 -52.70
N GLY A 579 -12.25 21.82 -53.33
CA GLY A 579 -10.90 21.99 -53.86
C GLY A 579 -9.81 21.78 -52.81
N ALA A 580 -8.62 22.30 -53.10
CA ALA A 580 -7.45 22.19 -52.25
C ALA A 580 -6.76 23.56 -52.11
N PRO A 581 -7.07 24.32 -51.05
CA PRO A 581 -6.58 25.69 -50.90
C PRO A 581 -5.11 25.77 -50.47
N TYR A 582 -4.52 24.67 -50.00
CA TYR A 582 -3.17 24.63 -49.45
C TYR A 582 -2.40 23.39 -49.88
N LYS A 583 -1.09 23.52 -49.79
CA LYS A 583 -0.15 22.41 -49.78
C LYS A 583 0.48 22.23 -48.40
N VAL A 584 0.72 20.97 -48.06
CA VAL A 584 1.25 20.52 -46.77
C VAL A 584 2.38 19.51 -47.01
N VAL A 585 2.96 19.02 -45.91
CA VAL A 585 3.93 17.94 -45.94
C VAL A 585 3.30 16.71 -45.31
N SER A 586 3.20 15.60 -46.06
CA SER A 586 2.81 14.30 -45.49
C SER A 586 3.91 13.72 -44.61
N LYS A 587 3.60 12.68 -43.84
CA LYS A 587 4.59 11.97 -43.02
C LYS A 587 5.78 11.51 -43.87
N ARG A 588 6.98 11.90 -43.46
CA ARG A 588 8.26 11.51 -44.08
C ARG A 588 9.07 10.75 -43.05
N GLU A 589 9.49 9.54 -43.41
CA GLU A 589 10.29 8.67 -42.55
C GLU A 589 11.53 8.20 -43.28
N ARG A 590 12.61 7.97 -42.53
CA ARG A 590 13.79 7.29 -43.06
C ARG A 590 14.26 6.21 -42.11
N THR A 591 14.77 5.13 -42.68
CA THR A 591 15.57 4.16 -41.93
C THR A 591 17.02 4.65 -41.89
N VAL A 592 17.58 4.72 -40.68
CA VAL A 592 18.94 5.18 -40.42
C VAL A 592 19.70 4.15 -39.63
N VAL A 593 21.01 4.06 -39.83
CA VAL A 593 21.88 3.20 -39.03
C VAL A 593 22.35 4.01 -37.83
N ILE A 594 22.03 3.56 -36.62
CA ILE A 594 22.40 4.24 -35.37
C ILE A 594 23.67 3.67 -34.73
N ASN A 595 24.05 2.43 -35.07
CA ASN A 595 25.26 1.76 -34.57
C ASN A 595 26.18 1.31 -35.73
N PRO A 596 26.93 2.21 -36.37
CA PRO A 596 27.72 1.88 -37.57
C PRO A 596 28.97 1.02 -37.28
N GLY A 597 29.38 0.89 -36.02
CA GLY A 597 30.62 0.21 -35.60
C GLY A 597 30.48 -1.23 -35.09
N THR A 598 29.27 -1.80 -35.03
CA THR A 598 29.03 -3.16 -34.51
C THR A 598 28.83 -4.19 -35.64
N PRO A 599 29.08 -5.50 -35.41
CA PRO A 599 28.90 -6.55 -36.42
C PRO A 599 27.46 -6.69 -36.97
N LYS A 600 26.49 -6.10 -36.28
CA LYS A 600 25.08 -6.02 -36.69
C LYS A 600 24.64 -4.57 -36.54
N ALA A 601 24.59 -3.85 -37.66
CA ALA A 601 24.09 -2.48 -37.70
C ALA A 601 22.62 -2.44 -37.27
N ASP A 602 22.34 -1.81 -36.13
CA ASP A 602 20.97 -1.51 -35.73
C ASP A 602 20.43 -0.36 -36.56
N THR A 603 19.18 -0.49 -37.00
CA THR A 603 18.47 0.52 -37.78
C THR A 603 17.31 1.07 -37.00
N ASP A 604 17.12 2.39 -37.06
CA ASP A 604 15.96 3.07 -36.49
C ASP A 604 15.19 3.85 -37.56
N THR A 605 13.90 4.11 -37.32
CA THR A 605 13.06 4.93 -38.18
C THR A 605 12.95 6.33 -37.62
N VAL A 606 13.55 7.29 -38.31
CA VAL A 606 13.49 8.71 -37.94
C VAL A 606 12.36 9.41 -38.67
N ASN A 607 11.67 10.29 -37.95
CA ASN A 607 10.78 11.28 -38.56
C ASN A 607 11.63 12.37 -39.24
N ALA A 608 11.47 12.49 -40.56
CA ALA A 608 12.21 13.43 -41.42
C ALA A 608 11.42 14.71 -41.75
N ASN A 609 10.26 14.92 -41.12
CA ASN A 609 9.52 16.17 -41.19
C ASN A 609 10.17 17.21 -40.27
N PHE A 610 10.21 18.47 -40.71
CA PHE A 610 10.64 19.59 -39.88
C PHE A 610 9.52 20.58 -39.54
N GLY A 611 8.41 20.52 -40.26
CA GLY A 611 7.18 21.19 -39.89
C GLY A 611 6.58 20.68 -38.58
N THR A 612 5.63 21.44 -38.05
CA THR A 612 4.87 21.07 -36.86
C THR A 612 3.77 20.09 -37.24
N PRO A 613 3.61 18.96 -36.52
CA PRO A 613 2.50 18.04 -36.76
C PRO A 613 1.16 18.71 -36.45
N VAL A 614 0.18 18.52 -37.32
CA VAL A 614 -1.20 18.95 -37.15
C VAL A 614 -2.06 17.73 -36.91
N TRP A 615 -2.72 17.74 -35.75
CA TRP A 615 -3.61 16.69 -35.27
C TRP A 615 -5.05 17.02 -35.66
N SER A 616 -5.87 15.98 -35.77
CA SER A 616 -7.32 16.13 -35.79
C SER A 616 -7.89 15.74 -34.43
N ALA A 617 -8.74 16.58 -33.86
CA ALA A 617 -9.48 16.29 -32.64
C ALA A 617 -10.97 16.15 -33.00
N TYR A 618 -11.53 14.98 -32.73
CA TYR A 618 -12.91 14.62 -33.03
C TYR A 618 -13.79 14.78 -31.80
N ASN A 619 -14.94 15.44 -31.95
CA ASN A 619 -15.94 15.53 -30.90
C ASN A 619 -17.04 14.48 -31.11
N PRO A 620 -17.12 13.42 -30.28
CA PRO A 620 -18.12 12.37 -30.44
C PRO A 620 -19.57 12.83 -30.22
N ASN A 621 -19.78 13.96 -29.54
CA ASN A 621 -21.11 14.48 -29.25
C ASN A 621 -21.68 15.33 -30.40
N THR A 622 -20.82 15.97 -31.20
CA THR A 622 -21.24 16.88 -32.29
C THR A 622 -20.88 16.35 -33.68
N GLY A 623 -19.94 15.41 -33.77
CA GLY A 623 -19.40 14.89 -35.02
C GLY A 623 -18.35 15.81 -35.69
N GLU A 624 -17.89 16.83 -34.98
CA GLU A 624 -16.99 17.88 -35.48
C GLU A 624 -15.51 17.48 -35.43
N HIS A 625 -14.71 17.99 -36.37
CA HIS A 625 -13.25 17.83 -36.37
C HIS A 625 -12.54 19.18 -36.27
N LEU A 626 -11.54 19.26 -35.38
CA LEU A 626 -10.62 20.39 -35.29
C LEU A 626 -9.21 19.99 -35.71
N LEU A 627 -8.62 20.76 -36.63
CA LEU A 627 -7.18 20.74 -36.85
C LEU A 627 -6.50 21.59 -35.78
N VAL A 628 -5.59 20.98 -35.03
CA VAL A 628 -4.94 21.59 -33.87
C VAL A 628 -3.49 21.15 -33.73
N PHE A 629 -2.70 21.92 -32.99
CA PHE A 629 -1.42 21.42 -32.50
C PHE A 629 -1.62 20.53 -31.27
N GLU A 630 -0.58 19.77 -30.93
CA GLU A 630 -0.63 18.75 -29.90
C GLU A 630 -1.13 19.28 -28.54
N ALA A 631 -0.62 20.42 -28.08
CA ALA A 631 -1.02 20.97 -26.78
C ALA A 631 -2.52 21.26 -26.69
N GLU A 632 -3.13 21.76 -27.77
CA GLU A 632 -4.57 22.01 -27.84
C GLU A 632 -5.35 20.70 -27.99
N ALA A 633 -4.84 19.74 -28.78
CA ALA A 633 -5.44 18.40 -28.89
C ALA A 633 -5.55 17.72 -27.52
N ASN A 634 -4.48 17.76 -26.71
CA ASN A 634 -4.47 17.15 -25.39
C ASN A 634 -5.42 17.87 -24.43
N ALA A 635 -5.55 19.20 -24.52
CA ALA A 635 -6.53 19.95 -23.75
C ALA A 635 -7.98 19.58 -24.11
N LEU A 636 -8.24 19.30 -25.39
CA LEU A 636 -9.55 18.85 -25.86
C LEU A 636 -9.90 17.44 -25.39
N VAL A 637 -8.91 16.54 -25.29
CA VAL A 637 -9.13 15.19 -24.71
C VAL A 637 -9.66 15.29 -23.28
N ASN A 638 -9.10 16.19 -22.46
CA ASN A 638 -9.60 16.44 -21.10
C ASN A 638 -11.05 16.98 -21.08
N ALA A 639 -11.54 17.54 -22.19
CA ALA A 639 -12.90 18.01 -22.36
C ALA A 639 -13.83 16.95 -23.01
N GLY A 640 -13.38 15.70 -23.16
CA GLY A 640 -14.15 14.59 -23.70
C GLY A 640 -14.08 14.42 -25.23
N TRP A 641 -13.11 15.07 -25.88
CA TRP A 641 -12.83 14.86 -27.31
C TRP A 641 -11.89 13.67 -27.53
N VAL A 642 -11.82 13.19 -28.75
CA VAL A 642 -10.90 12.13 -29.18
C VAL A 642 -9.77 12.78 -29.99
N LYS A 643 -8.52 12.66 -29.53
CA LYS A 643 -7.33 13.00 -30.33
C LYS A 643 -7.11 11.87 -31.35
N GLU A 644 -7.29 12.17 -32.63
CA GLU A 644 -7.05 11.23 -33.72
C GLU A 644 -5.56 11.17 -34.12
N ALA A 645 -5.22 10.53 -35.23
CA ALA A 645 -3.85 10.54 -35.77
C ALA A 645 -3.43 11.92 -36.33
N ILE A 646 -2.12 12.14 -36.44
CA ILE A 646 -1.54 13.27 -37.20
C ILE A 646 -2.08 13.23 -38.63
N LYS A 647 -2.70 14.32 -39.08
CA LYS A 647 -3.23 14.44 -40.44
C LYS A 647 -2.14 14.83 -41.44
N PHE A 648 -1.32 15.81 -41.07
CA PHE A 648 -0.21 16.30 -41.90
C PHE A 648 0.77 17.12 -41.05
N TYR A 649 1.84 17.57 -41.66
CA TYR A 649 2.80 18.51 -41.07
C TYR A 649 2.70 19.87 -41.76
N THR A 650 2.87 20.95 -41.00
CA THR A 650 3.07 22.28 -41.58
C THR A 650 4.33 22.30 -42.45
N VAL A 651 4.52 23.34 -43.24
CA VAL A 651 5.71 23.44 -44.11
C VAL A 651 6.74 24.28 -43.38
N LYS A 652 7.96 23.77 -43.18
CA LYS A 652 9.05 24.60 -42.65
C LYS A 652 9.36 25.75 -43.61
N GLY A 653 9.17 26.98 -43.15
CA GLY A 653 9.27 28.18 -43.97
C GLY A 653 8.00 28.54 -44.74
N GLY A 654 6.86 27.88 -44.44
CA GLY A 654 5.54 28.24 -44.97
C GLY A 654 5.19 29.69 -44.69
N THR A 655 4.63 30.37 -45.68
CA THR A 655 4.33 31.81 -45.63
C THR A 655 2.82 32.11 -45.63
N GLU A 656 1.99 31.14 -45.99
CA GLU A 656 0.54 31.33 -46.09
C GLU A 656 -0.11 31.20 -44.72
N LYS A 657 -0.60 32.32 -44.20
CA LYS A 657 -1.26 32.41 -42.90
C LYS A 657 -2.68 31.85 -42.97
N VAL A 658 -2.97 30.82 -42.19
CA VAL A 658 -4.28 30.17 -42.10
C VAL A 658 -4.99 30.61 -40.83
N LEU A 659 -6.17 31.20 -40.97
CA LEU A 659 -7.06 31.55 -39.87
C LEU A 659 -8.07 30.42 -39.64
N ARG A 660 -8.46 30.23 -38.39
CA ARG A 660 -9.60 29.39 -37.99
C ARG A 660 -10.83 30.27 -37.82
N VAL A 661 -11.96 29.85 -38.39
CA VAL A 661 -13.27 30.47 -38.20
C VAL A 661 -14.28 29.40 -37.80
N TYR A 662 -15.33 29.79 -37.09
CA TYR A 662 -16.43 28.87 -36.74
C TYR A 662 -17.80 29.48 -37.01
N ASN A 663 -18.76 28.62 -37.32
CA ASN A 663 -20.15 29.00 -37.49
C ASN A 663 -20.94 28.70 -36.21
N PRO A 664 -21.43 29.71 -35.47
CA PRO A 664 -22.20 29.46 -34.25
C PRO A 664 -23.62 28.92 -34.52
N ASN A 665 -24.07 28.88 -35.77
CA ASN A 665 -25.45 28.55 -36.14
C ASN A 665 -25.64 27.08 -36.58
N THR A 666 -24.65 26.22 -36.37
CA THR A 666 -24.73 24.78 -36.66
C THR A 666 -24.90 23.95 -35.39
N ASN A 667 -25.36 22.70 -35.51
CA ASN A 667 -25.49 21.78 -34.39
C ASN A 667 -24.10 21.28 -33.96
N GLY A 668 -23.45 22.02 -33.05
CA GLY A 668 -22.00 22.03 -32.86
C GLY A 668 -21.35 23.04 -33.82
N PRO A 669 -20.46 23.95 -33.38
CA PRO A 669 -19.94 25.00 -34.24
C PRO A 669 -19.04 24.42 -35.33
N ALA A 670 -19.43 24.51 -36.59
CA ALA A 670 -18.61 24.02 -37.70
C ALA A 670 -17.39 24.92 -37.89
N HIS A 671 -16.19 24.33 -37.88
CA HIS A 671 -14.94 25.06 -38.07
C HIS A 671 -14.45 25.00 -39.51
N LEU A 672 -13.73 26.05 -39.93
CA LEU A 672 -13.07 26.12 -41.22
C LEU A 672 -11.69 26.78 -41.08
N TYR A 673 -10.73 26.23 -41.80
CA TYR A 673 -9.35 26.71 -41.87
C TYR A 673 -9.13 27.39 -43.22
N THR A 674 -9.00 28.71 -43.22
CA THR A 674 -9.00 29.49 -44.46
C THR A 674 -8.11 30.75 -44.40
N LYS A 675 -7.84 31.34 -45.56
CA LYS A 675 -7.05 32.55 -45.73
C LYS A 675 -7.80 33.75 -45.16
N ALA A 676 -7.05 34.78 -44.78
CA ALA A 676 -7.61 35.95 -44.12
C ALA A 676 -8.71 36.67 -44.93
N SER A 677 -8.67 36.65 -46.26
CA SER A 677 -9.71 37.29 -47.08
C SER A 677 -11.05 36.54 -47.05
N GLU A 678 -11.03 35.20 -47.06
CA GLU A 678 -12.24 34.37 -46.96
C GLU A 678 -12.81 34.43 -45.53
N ALA A 679 -11.96 34.34 -44.50
CA ALA A 679 -12.37 34.48 -43.11
C ALA A 679 -13.11 35.82 -42.84
N ARG A 680 -12.60 36.93 -43.38
CA ARG A 680 -13.28 38.25 -43.30
C ARG A 680 -14.61 38.28 -44.05
N GLY A 681 -14.72 37.56 -45.16
CA GLY A 681 -15.98 37.40 -45.89
C GLY A 681 -17.01 36.64 -45.06
N LEU A 682 -16.62 35.49 -44.51
CA LEU A 682 -17.45 34.65 -43.65
C LEU A 682 -17.91 35.38 -42.38
N ALA A 683 -17.04 36.21 -41.79
CA ALA A 683 -17.40 37.02 -40.63
C ALA A 683 -18.58 37.98 -40.92
N LYS A 684 -18.69 38.51 -42.15
CA LYS A 684 -19.85 39.33 -42.58
C LYS A 684 -21.13 38.50 -42.71
N LEU A 685 -20.99 37.19 -42.92
CA LEU A 685 -22.09 36.22 -43.02
C LEU A 685 -22.45 35.60 -41.66
N GLY A 686 -21.92 36.14 -40.56
CA GLY A 686 -22.25 35.69 -39.20
C GLY A 686 -21.31 34.64 -38.60
N TRP A 687 -20.28 34.20 -39.32
CA TRP A 687 -19.22 33.38 -38.74
C TRP A 687 -18.37 34.19 -37.76
N LYS A 688 -17.65 33.50 -36.88
CA LYS A 688 -16.73 34.11 -35.91
C LYS A 688 -15.31 33.73 -36.27
N ILE A 689 -14.40 34.71 -36.22
CA ILE A 689 -12.97 34.45 -36.37
C ILE A 689 -12.42 34.08 -35.00
N ASP A 690 -11.75 32.94 -34.93
CA ASP A 690 -11.17 32.41 -33.70
C ASP A 690 -9.72 32.89 -33.50
N ASN A 691 -9.10 32.49 -32.39
CA ASN A 691 -7.70 32.74 -32.04
C ASN A 691 -7.32 34.23 -32.12
N ASN A 692 -8.25 35.12 -31.74
CA ASN A 692 -8.09 36.58 -31.84
C ASN A 692 -7.65 37.05 -33.23
N ALA A 693 -8.14 36.40 -34.30
CA ALA A 693 -7.76 36.63 -35.69
C ALA A 693 -6.26 36.43 -36.01
N LYS A 694 -5.52 35.73 -35.15
CA LYS A 694 -4.16 35.29 -35.42
C LYS A 694 -4.18 33.98 -36.21
N PRO A 695 -3.18 33.74 -37.08
CA PRO A 695 -3.04 32.47 -37.77
C PRO A 695 -2.87 31.32 -36.78
N VAL A 696 -3.58 30.23 -37.03
CA VAL A 696 -3.39 28.95 -36.32
C VAL A 696 -2.27 28.14 -36.98
N PHE A 697 -2.07 28.28 -38.29
CA PHE A 697 -1.02 27.62 -39.05
C PHE A 697 -0.36 28.56 -40.07
N ASN A 698 0.87 28.24 -40.45
CA ASN A 698 1.49 28.73 -41.67
C ASN A 698 1.68 27.55 -42.62
N LEU A 699 0.99 27.56 -43.76
CA LEU A 699 1.05 26.51 -44.79
C LEU A 699 1.72 27.03 -46.06
N SER A 700 1.72 26.21 -47.12
CA SER A 700 2.09 26.64 -48.47
C SER A 700 0.84 26.78 -49.34
N LYS A 701 0.96 27.61 -50.37
CA LYS A 701 -0.03 27.72 -51.45
C LYS A 701 0.11 26.57 -52.44
#